data_AF-A0A7S2RMU3-F1
#
_entry.id   AF-A0A7S2RMU3-F1
#
_cell.length_a   1.000
_cell.length_b   1.000
_cell.length_c   1.000
_cell.angle_alpha   90.00
_cell.angle_beta   90.00
_cell.angle_gamma   90.00
#
_symmetry.space_group_name_H-M   'P 1'
#
loop_
_entity.id
_entity.type
_entity.pdbx_description
1 polymer ?
#
loop_
_entity_poly.entity_id
_entity_poly.type
_entity_poly.pdbx_seq_one_letter_code
_entity_poly.pdbx_strand_id
1 'polypeptide(L)'
;QEVGRQRLLNCLERELITATNDSGVDLNLAAAHPHRSGQLNFVCGLGPVKAHNLRNRVRKLRGGFVESRKDLVVRGMLKEKVFLNAAGFLRIRHPSKFVNPVDDTRIHPEAYLSTKRCQQMCADALDIVPPGEEDPELFFEQVKRVMDDSSRQLKAKFQALDSNLDTNWEPEKETTYDAVDRVFEDKVGDLDLATYADMLHDQDAKVGLRFTRCFHRLQNMKMELRFPFRDRRKSFGKPNVTESFSLLTGESPATLPYGMPIVARVTRVDEYGVEVRLESLNGMLGQIRREDMPAEFHAHHADLASAFPRNELINTAIRSVNLERQKIQLSILEERLNPSPESILLPPETSILSTRLTYLPWRDDKFNLDLAVQDYRALRPKVRITAKPRDADEEKKNFARYRKVFHPDFVHFKDMEAAVDGLKSKPAGSYLFRPSSQKKDTLVLVWAFQQGMLKQIEVKESGKQSEDTLGSTLTIAYGGLPPEEYESLDEIVARFVEPMNDNVNDIVVTPHRKFVPGTSEEALKVLEANHSTNPQAIVYGLHLDKKCPGYIALSVYSSKGLRQDFVRITPSGFGMRGKTFPRIEALLSWFKQNANKAPPVTKSVSKSARRESRWRGPESQYSGGSGGAYQYDGPGGAVQQPYPGGGSHQYQQYGGESSGGYSRHHGAGGAQSFGPM
;
A
#
# COMPACT_ATOMS: atom_id res chain seq x y z
N GLN A 1 22.11 21.10 -39.00
CA GLN A 1 21.99 19.71 -39.52
C GLN A 1 20.54 19.29 -39.37
N GLU A 2 19.95 18.71 -40.41
CA GLU A 2 18.61 18.14 -40.34
C GLU A 2 18.60 16.82 -39.56
N VAL A 3 17.46 16.48 -38.96
CA VAL A 3 17.32 15.24 -38.19
C VAL A 3 17.07 14.08 -39.14
N GLY A 4 17.97 13.07 -39.13
CA GLY A 4 17.82 11.89 -39.98
C GLY A 4 16.48 11.17 -39.78
N ARG A 5 15.84 10.78 -40.90
CA ARG A 5 14.48 10.23 -40.97
C ARG A 5 14.13 9.20 -39.89
N GLN A 6 15.03 8.23 -39.64
CA GLN A 6 14.78 7.20 -38.62
C GLN A 6 14.69 7.76 -37.20
N ARG A 7 15.53 8.75 -36.87
CA ARG A 7 15.51 9.40 -35.55
C ARG A 7 14.23 10.21 -35.37
N LEU A 8 13.78 10.91 -36.42
CA LEU A 8 12.50 11.62 -36.41
C LEU A 8 11.32 10.66 -36.20
N LEU A 9 11.26 9.56 -36.95
CA LEU A 9 10.21 8.54 -36.81
C LEU A 9 10.18 7.93 -35.40
N ASN A 10 11.34 7.54 -34.86
CA ASN A 10 11.43 6.99 -33.50
C ASN A 10 10.94 7.99 -32.43
N CYS A 11 11.26 9.28 -32.58
CA CYS A 11 10.77 10.32 -31.69
C CYS A 11 9.24 10.50 -31.79
N LEU A 12 8.69 10.60 -33.01
CA LEU A 12 7.25 10.73 -33.23
C LEU A 12 6.47 9.51 -32.72
N GLU A 13 6.96 8.29 -32.97
CA GLU A 13 6.36 7.06 -32.46
C GLU A 13 6.37 7.03 -30.93
N ARG A 14 7.48 7.44 -30.29
CA ARG A 14 7.56 7.53 -28.82
C ARG A 14 6.54 8.52 -28.26
N GLU A 15 6.40 9.72 -28.83
CA GLU A 15 5.42 10.69 -28.34
C GLU A 15 3.97 10.24 -28.57
N LEU A 16 3.68 9.56 -29.69
CA LEU A 16 2.38 8.95 -29.95
C LEU A 16 2.07 7.82 -28.96
N ILE A 17 3.06 6.99 -28.61
CA ILE A 17 2.95 5.99 -27.55
C ILE A 17 2.65 6.68 -26.21
N THR A 18 3.46 7.65 -25.77
CA THR A 18 3.26 8.37 -24.51
C THR A 18 1.85 8.98 -24.44
N ALA A 19 1.44 9.76 -25.44
CA ALA A 19 0.14 10.43 -25.46
C ALA A 19 -1.05 9.46 -25.51
N THR A 20 -0.91 8.34 -26.24
CA THR A 20 -1.96 7.31 -26.33
C THR A 20 -2.14 6.57 -25.01
N ASN A 21 -1.04 6.21 -24.34
CA ASN A 21 -1.09 5.46 -23.08
C ASN A 21 -1.45 6.38 -21.89
N ASP A 22 -1.05 7.66 -21.89
CA ASP A 22 -1.54 8.67 -20.94
C ASP A 22 -3.06 8.84 -21.03
N SER A 23 -3.62 8.85 -22.25
CA SER A 23 -5.06 9.02 -22.50
C SER A 23 -5.88 7.74 -22.26
N GLY A 24 -5.29 6.58 -22.56
CA GLY A 24 -5.95 5.28 -22.62
C GLY A 24 -6.82 5.10 -23.87
N VAL A 25 -7.06 3.84 -24.24
CA VAL A 25 -7.85 3.48 -25.43
C VAL A 25 -9.02 2.60 -25.04
N ASP A 26 -10.25 3.05 -25.33
CA ASP A 26 -11.45 2.23 -25.26
C ASP A 26 -11.42 1.18 -26.36
N LEU A 27 -11.25 -0.09 -25.95
CA LEU A 27 -11.07 -1.20 -26.88
C LEU A 27 -12.35 -1.47 -27.68
N ASN A 28 -13.52 -1.32 -27.06
CA ASN A 28 -14.80 -1.60 -27.71
C ASN A 28 -15.12 -0.51 -28.75
N LEU A 29 -14.91 0.77 -28.41
CA LEU A 29 -15.04 1.87 -29.37
C LEU A 29 -13.97 1.82 -30.48
N ALA A 30 -12.74 1.44 -30.17
CA ALA A 30 -11.67 1.29 -31.17
C ALA A 30 -11.88 0.08 -32.09
N ALA A 31 -12.54 -0.98 -31.62
CA ALA A 31 -12.94 -2.11 -32.45
C ALA A 31 -14.10 -1.75 -33.38
N ALA A 32 -15.13 -1.07 -32.85
CA ALA A 32 -16.32 -0.65 -33.58
C ALA A 32 -16.02 0.41 -34.66
N HIS A 33 -15.23 1.45 -34.34
CA HIS A 33 -15.03 2.60 -35.21
C HIS A 33 -13.64 2.61 -35.89
N PRO A 34 -13.56 2.48 -37.23
CA PRO A 34 -12.27 2.45 -37.95
C PRO A 34 -11.37 3.66 -37.66
N HIS A 35 -11.93 4.87 -37.57
CA HIS A 35 -11.17 6.10 -37.29
C HIS A 35 -10.50 6.13 -35.91
N ARG A 36 -10.99 5.35 -34.94
CA ARG A 36 -10.37 5.21 -33.60
C ARG A 36 -9.34 4.08 -33.54
N SER A 37 -9.45 3.09 -34.43
CA SER A 37 -8.62 1.88 -34.40
C SER A 37 -7.11 2.13 -34.52
N GLY A 38 -6.69 3.25 -35.12
CA GLY A 38 -5.28 3.64 -35.21
C GLY A 38 -4.60 3.86 -33.85
N GLN A 39 -5.36 4.21 -32.81
CA GLN A 39 -4.84 4.37 -31.44
C GLN A 39 -4.27 3.06 -30.88
N LEU A 40 -4.87 1.91 -31.23
CA LEU A 40 -4.42 0.60 -30.76
C LEU A 40 -3.00 0.25 -31.22
N ASN A 41 -2.50 0.88 -32.29
CA ASN A 41 -1.13 0.67 -32.77
C ASN A 41 -0.07 1.18 -31.79
N PHE A 42 -0.40 2.18 -30.98
CA PHE A 42 0.52 2.89 -30.08
C PHE A 42 0.32 2.51 -28.59
N VAL A 43 -0.59 1.58 -28.29
CA VAL A 43 -0.73 1.03 -26.94
C VAL A 43 0.49 0.17 -26.59
N CYS A 44 1.04 0.34 -25.38
CA CYS A 44 2.21 -0.40 -24.91
C CYS A 44 2.07 -1.92 -25.12
N GLY A 45 3.09 -2.54 -25.72
CA GLY A 45 3.10 -3.98 -26.03
C GLY A 45 2.29 -4.39 -27.26
N LEU A 46 1.38 -3.54 -27.76
CA LEU A 46 0.79 -3.67 -29.09
C LEU A 46 1.73 -3.06 -30.15
N GLY A 47 1.25 -3.07 -31.39
CA GLY A 47 1.93 -2.65 -32.61
C GLY A 47 1.02 -3.03 -33.79
N PRO A 48 1.25 -2.52 -35.01
CA PRO A 48 0.25 -2.57 -36.09
C PRO A 48 -0.40 -3.95 -36.33
N VAL A 49 0.41 -5.02 -36.39
CA VAL A 49 -0.06 -6.39 -36.58
C VAL A 49 -0.89 -6.89 -35.39
N LYS A 50 -0.45 -6.63 -34.16
CA LYS A 50 -1.15 -7.06 -32.93
C LYS A 50 -2.47 -6.30 -32.75
N ALA A 51 -2.45 -4.99 -32.99
CA ALA A 51 -3.61 -4.12 -32.91
C ALA A 51 -4.70 -4.51 -33.92
N HIS A 52 -4.31 -4.77 -35.18
CA HIS A 52 -5.20 -5.27 -36.21
C HIS A 52 -5.83 -6.62 -35.83
N ASN A 53 -5.02 -7.57 -35.37
CA ASN A 53 -5.48 -8.89 -34.94
C ASN A 53 -6.41 -8.83 -33.72
N LEU A 54 -6.09 -7.99 -32.73
CA LEU A 54 -6.94 -7.75 -31.56
C LEU A 54 -8.30 -7.19 -31.98
N ARG A 55 -8.33 -6.10 -32.77
CA ARG A 55 -9.56 -5.50 -33.29
C ARG A 55 -10.42 -6.51 -34.06
N ASN A 56 -9.82 -7.31 -34.94
CA ASN A 56 -10.54 -8.31 -35.71
C ASN A 56 -11.11 -9.44 -34.84
N ARG A 57 -10.41 -9.82 -33.76
CA ARG A 57 -10.90 -10.80 -32.79
C ARG A 57 -12.08 -10.26 -31.98
N VAL A 58 -12.01 -9.02 -31.49
CA VAL A 58 -13.12 -8.35 -30.78
C VAL A 58 -14.37 -8.27 -31.68
N ARG A 59 -14.21 -7.80 -32.93
CA ARG A 59 -15.32 -7.71 -33.91
C ARG A 59 -15.96 -9.07 -34.27
N LYS A 60 -15.26 -10.19 -34.05
CA LYS A 60 -15.76 -11.56 -34.31
C LYS A 60 -16.49 -12.18 -33.11
N LEU A 61 -16.51 -11.53 -31.95
CA LEU A 61 -17.27 -11.98 -30.79
C LEU A 61 -18.77 -11.86 -31.05
N ARG A 62 -19.58 -12.75 -30.45
CA ARG A 62 -21.03 -12.52 -30.34
C ARG A 62 -21.23 -11.23 -29.52
N GLY A 63 -21.92 -10.24 -30.10
CA GLY A 63 -22.06 -8.89 -29.55
C GLY A 63 -21.01 -7.88 -30.06
N GLY A 64 -19.84 -8.33 -30.52
CA GLY A 64 -18.79 -7.45 -31.07
C GLY A 64 -18.01 -6.62 -30.05
N PHE A 65 -18.12 -6.94 -28.75
CA PHE A 65 -17.44 -6.26 -27.64
C PHE A 65 -16.80 -7.26 -26.67
N VAL A 66 -15.91 -6.76 -25.81
CA VAL A 66 -15.31 -7.45 -24.67
C VAL A 66 -15.94 -6.92 -23.37
N GLU A 67 -16.16 -7.79 -22.38
CA GLU A 67 -16.83 -7.45 -21.11
C GLU A 67 -15.84 -7.19 -19.96
N SER A 68 -14.67 -7.84 -19.97
CA SER A 68 -13.60 -7.59 -19.01
C SER A 68 -12.21 -7.70 -19.64
N ARG A 69 -11.22 -7.01 -19.06
CA ARG A 69 -9.80 -7.21 -19.40
C ARG A 69 -9.37 -8.68 -19.27
N LYS A 70 -9.95 -9.46 -18.35
CA LYS A 70 -9.66 -10.88 -18.16
C LYS A 70 -9.93 -11.72 -19.44
N ASP A 71 -10.95 -11.36 -20.21
CA ASP A 71 -11.28 -12.03 -21.49
C ASP A 71 -10.14 -11.96 -22.51
N LEU A 72 -9.32 -10.91 -22.48
CA LEU A 72 -8.23 -10.73 -23.44
C LEU A 72 -7.19 -11.86 -23.35
N VAL A 73 -7.00 -12.44 -22.16
CA VAL A 73 -6.15 -13.61 -21.94
C VAL A 73 -6.95 -14.90 -22.06
N VAL A 74 -8.11 -15.00 -21.39
CA VAL A 74 -8.93 -16.23 -21.35
C VAL A 74 -9.40 -16.66 -22.74
N ARG A 75 -9.78 -15.70 -23.60
CA ARG A 75 -10.19 -15.96 -24.99
C ARG A 75 -9.00 -15.96 -25.97
N GLY A 76 -7.77 -16.02 -25.46
CA GLY A 76 -6.53 -16.12 -26.24
C GLY A 76 -6.25 -14.93 -27.17
N MET A 77 -6.85 -13.76 -26.92
CA MET A 77 -6.73 -12.58 -27.80
C MET A 77 -5.33 -11.97 -27.74
N LEU A 78 -4.77 -11.87 -26.53
CA LEU A 78 -3.42 -11.42 -26.22
C LEU A 78 -2.67 -12.53 -25.46
N LYS A 79 -1.36 -12.66 -25.73
CA LYS A 79 -0.47 -13.49 -24.91
C LYS A 79 -0.14 -12.75 -23.62
N GLU A 80 0.12 -13.49 -22.53
CA GLU A 80 0.42 -12.97 -21.18
C GLU A 80 1.36 -11.74 -21.16
N LYS A 81 2.57 -11.85 -21.71
CA LYS A 81 3.53 -10.71 -21.75
C LYS A 81 3.02 -9.48 -22.53
N VAL A 82 2.13 -9.67 -23.50
CA VAL A 82 1.50 -8.56 -24.24
C VAL A 82 0.36 -7.96 -23.41
N PHE A 83 -0.40 -8.79 -22.71
CA PHE A 83 -1.44 -8.36 -21.79
C PHE A 83 -0.87 -7.53 -20.64
N LEU A 84 0.17 -8.00 -19.96
CA LEU A 84 0.84 -7.26 -18.86
C LEU A 84 1.37 -5.88 -19.29
N ASN A 85 1.75 -5.71 -20.55
CA ASN A 85 2.21 -4.42 -21.06
C ASN A 85 1.06 -3.50 -21.53
N ALA A 86 -0.08 -4.07 -21.96
CA ALA A 86 -1.17 -3.32 -22.59
C ALA A 86 -2.35 -3.02 -21.65
N ALA A 87 -2.61 -3.89 -20.65
CA ALA A 87 -3.92 -3.94 -20.01
C ALA A 87 -4.27 -2.72 -19.17
N GLY A 88 -3.29 -2.03 -18.56
CA GLY A 88 -3.52 -0.77 -17.82
C GLY A 88 -3.94 0.40 -18.71
N PHE A 89 -3.69 0.31 -20.02
CA PHE A 89 -3.97 1.36 -21.01
C PHE A 89 -5.21 1.05 -21.86
N LEU A 90 -5.66 -0.22 -21.87
CA LEU A 90 -6.90 -0.64 -22.52
C LEU A 90 -8.08 -0.47 -21.56
N ARG A 91 -9.06 0.32 -21.96
CA ARG A 91 -10.30 0.57 -21.23
C ARG A 91 -11.39 -0.37 -21.75
N ILE A 92 -12.11 -1.02 -20.84
CA ILE A 92 -13.28 -1.82 -21.19
C ILE A 92 -14.52 -1.13 -20.64
N ARG A 93 -15.22 -0.41 -21.52
CA ARG A 93 -16.52 0.18 -21.23
C ARG A 93 -17.61 -0.66 -21.87
N HIS A 94 -18.65 -0.95 -21.11
CA HIS A 94 -19.85 -1.63 -21.59
C HIS A 94 -21.03 -1.22 -20.68
N PRO A 95 -22.25 -0.97 -21.21
CA PRO A 95 -23.38 -0.46 -20.43
C PRO A 95 -24.03 -1.49 -19.47
N SER A 96 -23.58 -2.75 -19.47
CA SER A 96 -24.08 -3.75 -18.53
C SER A 96 -23.67 -3.43 -17.09
N LYS A 97 -24.56 -3.75 -16.13
CA LYS A 97 -24.29 -3.58 -14.70
C LYS A 97 -23.20 -4.52 -14.16
N PHE A 98 -22.94 -5.63 -14.85
CA PHE A 98 -22.01 -6.70 -14.44
C PHE A 98 -20.54 -6.49 -14.88
N VAL A 99 -20.18 -5.26 -15.25
CA VAL A 99 -18.81 -4.91 -15.64
C VAL A 99 -17.99 -4.54 -14.41
N ASN A 100 -16.74 -5.02 -14.34
CA ASN A 100 -15.77 -4.61 -13.34
C ASN A 100 -15.45 -3.11 -13.49
N PRO A 101 -15.77 -2.24 -12.51
CA PRO A 101 -15.53 -0.80 -12.63
C PRO A 101 -14.05 -0.47 -12.83
N VAL A 102 -13.16 -1.30 -12.27
CA VAL A 102 -11.71 -1.12 -12.34
C VAL A 102 -11.19 -1.30 -13.78
N ASP A 103 -11.91 -2.00 -14.66
CA ASP A 103 -11.53 -2.14 -16.08
C ASP A 103 -11.72 -0.84 -16.90
N ASP A 104 -12.36 0.20 -16.35
CA ASP A 104 -12.37 1.58 -16.87
C ASP A 104 -11.51 2.56 -16.03
N THR A 105 -10.49 2.06 -15.34
CA THR A 105 -9.46 2.85 -14.62
C THR A 105 -8.04 2.52 -15.09
N ARG A 106 -7.03 3.35 -14.79
CA ARG A 106 -5.61 3.02 -15.06
C ARG A 106 -5.04 1.96 -14.09
N ILE A 107 -5.83 1.45 -13.14
CA ILE A 107 -5.41 0.39 -12.22
C ILE A 107 -5.16 -0.88 -13.03
N HIS A 108 -3.95 -1.44 -12.92
CA HIS A 108 -3.53 -2.61 -13.68
C HIS A 108 -4.19 -3.91 -13.16
N PRO A 109 -4.57 -4.89 -14.02
CA PRO A 109 -5.17 -6.16 -13.57
C PRO A 109 -4.40 -6.94 -12.50
N GLU A 110 -3.07 -6.81 -12.43
CA GLU A 110 -2.24 -7.34 -11.33
C GLU A 110 -2.74 -6.90 -9.94
N ALA A 111 -3.32 -5.70 -9.82
CA ALA A 111 -3.77 -5.11 -8.56
C ALA A 111 -5.11 -5.65 -8.03
N TYR A 112 -5.93 -6.31 -8.88
CA TYR A 112 -7.24 -6.86 -8.48
C TYR A 112 -7.47 -8.31 -8.88
N LEU A 113 -6.77 -8.84 -9.88
CA LEU A 113 -6.81 -10.27 -10.24
C LEU A 113 -5.74 -11.08 -9.49
N SER A 114 -4.53 -10.55 -9.32
CA SER A 114 -3.39 -11.30 -8.79
C SER A 114 -3.10 -10.98 -7.32
N THR A 115 -2.95 -9.70 -6.99
CA THR A 115 -2.53 -9.26 -5.65
C THR A 115 -3.68 -8.78 -4.77
N LYS A 116 -4.89 -8.61 -5.33
CA LYS A 116 -6.13 -8.18 -4.66
C LYS A 116 -6.07 -6.86 -3.87
N ARG A 117 -4.97 -6.10 -3.95
CA ARG A 117 -4.77 -4.81 -3.24
C ARG A 117 -5.89 -3.81 -3.46
N CYS A 118 -6.41 -3.72 -4.69
CA CYS A 118 -7.53 -2.82 -4.98
C CYS A 118 -8.83 -3.27 -4.28
N GLN A 119 -9.04 -4.59 -4.10
CA GLN A 119 -10.18 -5.12 -3.37
C GLN A 119 -10.06 -4.81 -1.87
N GLN A 120 -8.88 -5.08 -1.29
CA GLN A 120 -8.57 -4.77 0.11
C GLN A 120 -8.72 -3.27 0.39
N MET A 121 -8.09 -2.41 -0.41
CA MET A 121 -8.17 -0.95 -0.24
C MET A 121 -9.61 -0.40 -0.34
N CYS A 122 -10.49 -1.01 -1.16
CA CYS A 122 -11.91 -0.64 -1.20
C CYS A 122 -12.70 -1.14 0.01
N ALA A 123 -12.36 -2.32 0.53
CA ALA A 123 -13.00 -2.90 1.71
C ALA A 123 -12.59 -2.14 2.99
N ASP A 124 -11.30 -1.85 3.14
CA ASP A 124 -10.72 -1.05 4.23
C ASP A 124 -11.33 0.36 4.25
N ALA A 125 -11.46 1.03 3.09
CA ALA A 125 -12.14 2.34 2.98
C ALA A 125 -13.62 2.30 3.39
N LEU A 126 -14.27 1.15 3.31
CA LEU A 126 -15.69 0.98 3.64
C LEU A 126 -15.93 0.43 5.05
N ASP A 127 -14.87 0.14 5.82
CA ASP A 127 -14.91 -0.60 7.09
C ASP A 127 -15.61 -1.97 7.00
N ILE A 128 -15.40 -2.69 5.89
CA ILE A 128 -16.00 -4.01 5.63
C ILE A 128 -14.96 -5.08 5.31
N VAL A 129 -15.37 -6.34 5.38
CA VAL A 129 -14.53 -7.48 4.99
C VAL A 129 -14.40 -7.52 3.45
N PRO A 130 -13.20 -7.72 2.88
CA PRO A 130 -13.03 -7.92 1.46
C PRO A 130 -13.73 -9.22 0.99
N PRO A 131 -14.30 -9.23 -0.22
CA PRO A 131 -15.06 -10.37 -0.72
C PRO A 131 -14.16 -11.59 -0.99
N GLY A 132 -14.73 -12.78 -0.83
CA GLY A 132 -14.09 -14.03 -1.22
C GLY A 132 -13.95 -14.16 -2.75
N GLU A 133 -13.17 -15.14 -3.22
CA GLU A 133 -13.04 -15.40 -4.67
C GLU A 133 -14.34 -15.87 -5.33
N GLU A 134 -15.26 -16.40 -4.53
CA GLU A 134 -16.53 -16.98 -4.97
C GLU A 134 -17.59 -15.93 -5.34
N ASP A 135 -17.42 -14.67 -4.92
CA ASP A 135 -18.36 -13.57 -5.22
C ASP A 135 -17.66 -12.34 -5.85
N PRO A 136 -17.48 -12.35 -7.19
CA PRO A 136 -16.98 -11.18 -7.93
C PRO A 136 -17.97 -10.00 -7.98
N GLU A 137 -19.28 -10.24 -7.78
CA GLU A 137 -20.29 -9.18 -7.88
C GLU A 137 -20.23 -8.26 -6.65
N LEU A 138 -20.07 -8.83 -5.46
CA LEU A 138 -19.82 -8.09 -4.23
C LEU A 138 -18.56 -7.22 -4.35
N PHE A 139 -17.48 -7.71 -4.98
CA PHE A 139 -16.32 -6.87 -5.29
C PHE A 139 -16.67 -5.68 -6.18
N PHE A 140 -17.40 -5.90 -7.27
CA PHE A 140 -17.81 -4.80 -8.16
C PHE A 140 -18.73 -3.81 -7.47
N GLU A 141 -19.58 -4.25 -6.53
CA GLU A 141 -20.41 -3.39 -5.72
C GLU A 141 -19.60 -2.53 -4.74
N GLN A 142 -18.64 -3.13 -4.02
CA GLN A 142 -17.76 -2.40 -3.09
C GLN A 142 -16.98 -1.30 -3.83
N VAL A 143 -16.38 -1.61 -4.99
CA VAL A 143 -15.68 -0.62 -5.81
C VAL A 143 -16.62 0.50 -6.27
N LYS A 144 -17.84 0.17 -6.72
CA LYS A 144 -18.84 1.20 -7.11
C LYS A 144 -19.19 2.10 -5.93
N ARG A 145 -19.47 1.54 -4.75
CA ARG A 145 -19.78 2.32 -3.53
C ARG A 145 -18.67 3.33 -3.21
N VAL A 146 -17.40 2.94 -3.35
CA VAL A 146 -16.23 3.82 -3.16
C VAL A 146 -16.13 4.92 -4.23
N MET A 147 -16.29 4.56 -5.51
CA MET A 147 -16.27 5.53 -6.63
C MET A 147 -17.45 6.51 -6.57
N ASP A 148 -18.63 6.02 -6.18
CA ASP A 148 -19.87 6.81 -6.05
C ASP A 148 -19.81 7.79 -4.88
N ASP A 149 -19.17 7.41 -3.76
CA ASP A 149 -18.95 8.32 -2.63
C ASP A 149 -18.06 9.50 -3.04
N SER A 150 -16.89 9.20 -3.62
CA SER A 150 -15.96 10.18 -4.19
C SER A 150 -16.66 11.10 -5.22
N SER A 151 -17.45 10.49 -6.11
CA SER A 151 -18.22 11.20 -7.14
C SER A 151 -19.33 12.09 -6.58
N ARG A 152 -19.97 11.69 -5.47
CA ARG A 152 -21.01 12.49 -4.79
C ARG A 152 -20.40 13.76 -4.20
N GLN A 153 -19.26 13.64 -3.53
CA GLN A 153 -18.56 14.79 -2.95
C GLN A 153 -18.05 15.75 -4.03
N LEU A 154 -17.49 15.21 -5.11
CA LEU A 154 -17.07 16.01 -6.26
C LEU A 154 -18.23 16.82 -6.86
N LYS A 155 -19.40 16.21 -7.05
CA LYS A 155 -20.61 16.90 -7.52
C LYS A 155 -21.09 17.97 -6.55
N ALA A 156 -21.12 17.68 -5.24
CA ALA A 156 -21.50 18.65 -4.23
C ALA A 156 -20.56 19.88 -4.21
N LYS A 157 -19.25 19.67 -4.38
CA LYS A 157 -18.28 20.77 -4.47
C LYS A 157 -18.39 21.57 -5.77
N PHE A 158 -18.62 20.93 -6.92
CA PHE A 158 -18.89 21.67 -8.16
C PHE A 158 -20.18 22.51 -8.06
N GLN A 159 -21.26 21.97 -7.48
CA GLN A 159 -22.50 22.72 -7.26
C GLN A 159 -22.32 23.91 -6.30
N ALA A 160 -21.47 23.76 -5.28
CA ALA A 160 -21.11 24.87 -4.40
C ALA A 160 -20.25 25.93 -5.11
N LEU A 161 -19.38 25.52 -6.03
CA LEU A 161 -18.51 26.42 -6.81
C LEU A 161 -19.28 27.20 -7.89
N ASP A 162 -20.25 26.55 -8.55
CA ASP A 162 -21.13 27.17 -9.57
C ASP A 162 -21.89 28.39 -9.04
N SER A 163 -22.12 28.47 -7.72
CA SER A 163 -22.77 29.64 -7.09
C SER A 163 -21.85 30.85 -6.91
N ASN A 164 -20.53 30.72 -7.17
CA ASN A 164 -19.51 31.75 -7.01
C ASN A 164 -18.56 31.84 -8.23
N LEU A 165 -19.05 31.62 -9.45
CA LEU A 165 -18.23 31.56 -10.66
C LEU A 165 -17.48 32.86 -11.00
N ASP A 166 -16.25 32.96 -10.52
CA ASP A 166 -15.15 33.43 -11.36
C ASP A 166 -14.85 32.32 -12.38
N THR A 167 -15.17 32.57 -13.65
CA THR A 167 -15.11 31.58 -14.75
C THR A 167 -13.70 31.12 -15.11
N ASN A 168 -12.67 31.60 -14.40
CA ASN A 168 -11.26 31.30 -14.64
C ASN A 168 -10.63 30.32 -13.63
N TRP A 169 -11.41 29.69 -12.74
CA TRP A 169 -10.85 28.66 -11.84
C TRP A 169 -10.47 27.39 -12.61
N GLU A 170 -9.21 27.31 -13.07
CA GLU A 170 -8.55 26.03 -13.26
C GLU A 170 -7.96 25.57 -11.91
N PRO A 171 -8.23 24.34 -11.44
CA PRO A 171 -7.40 23.76 -10.39
C PRO A 171 -5.97 23.63 -10.93
N GLU A 172 -5.01 24.25 -10.23
CA GLU A 172 -3.60 24.21 -10.62
C GLU A 172 -3.18 22.76 -10.89
N LYS A 173 -2.52 22.54 -12.04
CA LYS A 173 -2.25 21.18 -12.55
C LYS A 173 -1.18 20.42 -11.72
N GLU A 174 -0.70 21.04 -10.64
CA GLU A 174 0.21 20.49 -9.63
C GLU A 174 -0.46 20.35 -8.24
N THR A 175 -1.76 20.04 -8.17
CA THR A 175 -2.34 19.52 -6.92
C THR A 175 -1.63 18.21 -6.54
N THR A 176 -0.69 18.30 -5.61
CA THR A 176 -0.10 17.16 -4.89
C THR A 176 -1.22 16.32 -4.25
N TYR A 177 -0.96 15.03 -3.99
CA TYR A 177 -1.97 14.16 -3.38
C TYR A 177 -2.56 14.76 -2.11
N ASP A 178 -1.71 15.37 -1.26
CA ASP A 178 -2.11 16.11 -0.05
C ASP A 178 -3.04 17.30 -0.32
N ALA A 179 -2.86 18.03 -1.43
CA ALA A 179 -3.73 19.14 -1.80
C ALA A 179 -5.12 18.66 -2.22
N VAL A 180 -5.20 17.46 -2.84
CA VAL A 180 -6.48 16.81 -3.15
C VAL A 180 -7.11 16.26 -1.88
N ASP A 181 -6.35 15.58 -1.02
CA ASP A 181 -6.86 14.99 0.24
C ASP A 181 -7.40 16.05 1.22
N ARG A 182 -6.80 17.26 1.27
CA ARG A 182 -7.35 18.39 2.04
C ARG A 182 -8.66 18.97 1.49
N VAL A 183 -9.01 18.65 0.24
CA VAL A 183 -10.20 19.17 -0.43
C VAL A 183 -11.32 18.11 -0.53
N PHE A 184 -11.02 16.82 -0.42
CA PHE A 184 -12.02 15.75 -0.54
C PHE A 184 -12.06 14.86 0.70
N GLU A 185 -13.15 14.96 1.46
CA GLU A 185 -13.45 14.25 2.71
C GLU A 185 -14.12 12.88 2.42
N ASP A 186 -13.65 12.18 1.39
CA ASP A 186 -14.19 10.87 1.00
C ASP A 186 -13.50 9.70 1.71
N LYS A 187 -14.19 8.56 1.71
CA LYS A 187 -13.76 7.36 2.43
C LYS A 187 -12.38 6.81 2.02
N VAL A 188 -11.92 7.09 0.79
CA VAL A 188 -10.55 6.73 0.35
C VAL A 188 -9.53 7.78 0.80
N GLY A 189 -9.99 9.02 1.00
CA GLY A 189 -9.30 10.12 1.68
C GLY A 189 -8.72 9.69 3.01
N ASP A 190 -9.56 9.10 3.86
CA ASP A 190 -9.26 8.72 5.26
C ASP A 190 -8.22 7.60 5.42
N LEU A 191 -7.89 6.86 4.35
CA LEU A 191 -6.89 5.80 4.40
C LEU A 191 -5.46 6.34 4.57
N ASP A 192 -4.79 5.93 5.65
CA ASP A 192 -3.34 6.09 5.79
C ASP A 192 -2.59 5.12 4.86
N LEU A 193 -2.41 5.57 3.62
CA LEU A 193 -1.68 4.83 2.60
C LEU A 193 -0.19 4.64 2.93
N ALA A 194 0.40 5.43 3.84
CA ALA A 194 1.80 5.26 4.24
C ALA A 194 1.92 4.03 5.16
N THR A 195 1.09 3.97 6.21
CA THR A 195 1.00 2.79 7.08
C THR A 195 0.58 1.55 6.30
N TYR A 196 -0.37 1.66 5.36
CA TYR A 196 -0.75 0.54 4.50
C TYR A 196 0.38 0.10 3.55
N ALA A 197 1.18 1.04 3.03
CA ALA A 197 2.35 0.74 2.21
C ALA A 197 3.46 0.04 3.01
N ASP A 198 3.66 0.40 4.27
CA ASP A 198 4.61 -0.28 5.18
C ASP A 198 4.13 -1.72 5.48
N MET A 199 2.86 -1.89 5.86
CA MET A 199 2.24 -3.21 6.08
C MET A 199 2.32 -4.14 4.86
N LEU A 200 2.21 -3.59 3.64
CA LEU A 200 2.39 -4.35 2.41
C LEU A 200 3.86 -4.57 2.06
N HIS A 201 4.76 -3.61 2.35
CA HIS A 201 6.20 -3.75 2.12
C HIS A 201 6.79 -4.89 2.94
N ASP A 202 6.38 -5.04 4.20
CA ASP A 202 6.85 -6.14 5.07
C ASP A 202 6.36 -7.52 4.58
N GLN A 203 5.26 -7.57 3.83
CA GLN A 203 4.78 -8.78 3.15
C GLN A 203 5.49 -9.03 1.81
N ASP A 204 5.73 -7.96 1.04
CA ASP A 204 6.36 -7.95 -0.28
C ASP A 204 7.91 -8.01 -0.24
N ALA A 205 8.53 -7.91 0.94
CA ALA A 205 10.00 -7.84 1.10
C ALA A 205 10.75 -9.00 0.41
N LYS A 206 10.08 -10.15 0.22
CA LYS A 206 10.56 -11.33 -0.53
C LYS A 206 10.72 -11.09 -2.05
N VAL A 207 10.13 -10.02 -2.59
CA VAL A 207 10.10 -9.68 -4.03
C VAL A 207 10.95 -8.42 -4.35
N GLY A 208 11.49 -7.75 -3.33
CA GLY A 208 12.41 -6.62 -3.52
C GLY A 208 11.78 -5.31 -4.01
N LEU A 209 10.45 -5.16 -3.93
CA LEU A 209 9.80 -3.87 -4.18
C LEU A 209 10.10 -2.89 -3.05
N ARG A 210 10.79 -1.78 -3.36
CA ARG A 210 10.99 -0.67 -2.42
C ARG A 210 9.64 -0.07 -2.00
N PHE A 211 9.51 0.26 -0.71
CA PHE A 211 8.36 0.99 -0.12
C PHE A 211 7.85 2.13 -1.02
N THR A 212 8.75 2.97 -1.56
CA THR A 212 8.40 4.12 -2.40
C THR A 212 7.57 3.76 -3.64
N ARG A 213 7.83 2.58 -4.23
CA ARG A 213 7.05 2.08 -5.37
C ARG A 213 5.70 1.49 -4.95
N CYS A 214 5.62 0.90 -3.75
CA CYS A 214 4.36 0.42 -3.18
C CYS A 214 3.43 1.60 -2.87
N PHE A 215 3.91 2.57 -2.10
CA PHE A 215 3.19 3.80 -1.74
C PHE A 215 2.70 4.56 -2.98
N HIS A 216 3.56 4.77 -3.98
CA HIS A 216 3.15 5.47 -5.21
C HIS A 216 2.11 4.67 -6.03
N ARG A 217 2.18 3.33 -6.06
CA ARG A 217 1.12 2.50 -6.67
C ARG A 217 -0.21 2.69 -5.95
N LEU A 218 -0.21 2.70 -4.61
CA LEU A 218 -1.41 2.92 -3.79
C LEU A 218 -2.03 4.30 -4.01
N GLN A 219 -1.22 5.37 -4.01
CA GLN A 219 -1.70 6.72 -4.30
C GLN A 219 -2.29 6.86 -5.71
N ASN A 220 -1.68 6.24 -6.73
CA ASN A 220 -2.26 6.20 -8.07
C ASN A 220 -3.61 5.44 -8.07
N MET A 221 -3.75 4.34 -7.33
CA MET A 221 -5.03 3.63 -7.22
C MET A 221 -6.09 4.48 -6.51
N LYS A 222 -5.78 5.15 -5.39
CA LYS A 222 -6.68 6.10 -4.71
C LYS A 222 -7.18 7.19 -5.68
N MET A 223 -6.28 7.79 -6.45
CA MET A 223 -6.66 8.82 -7.44
C MET A 223 -7.48 8.29 -8.62
N GLU A 224 -7.26 7.04 -9.05
CA GLU A 224 -8.05 6.42 -10.11
C GLU A 224 -9.41 5.88 -9.62
N LEU A 225 -9.58 5.60 -8.33
CA LEU A 225 -10.90 5.36 -7.73
C LEU A 225 -11.71 6.66 -7.60
N ARG A 226 -11.05 7.76 -7.20
CA ARG A 226 -11.68 9.09 -7.11
C ARG A 226 -12.05 9.67 -8.47
N PHE A 227 -11.14 9.55 -9.44
CA PHE A 227 -11.28 10.15 -10.77
C PHE A 227 -10.96 9.11 -11.88
N PRO A 228 -11.84 8.13 -12.11
CA PRO A 228 -11.65 7.05 -13.08
C PRO A 228 -11.15 7.55 -14.45
N PHE A 229 -9.90 7.22 -14.76
CA PHE A 229 -9.26 7.56 -16.02
C PHE A 229 -9.29 9.07 -16.36
N ARG A 230 -9.19 9.95 -15.34
CA ARG A 230 -9.16 11.43 -15.50
C ARG A 230 -8.26 11.84 -16.67
N ASP A 231 -8.73 12.78 -17.48
CA ASP A 231 -7.92 13.35 -18.55
C ASP A 231 -6.75 14.15 -17.95
N ARG A 232 -5.54 13.79 -18.34
CA ARG A 232 -4.28 14.43 -17.88
C ARG A 232 -3.76 15.45 -18.88
N ARG A 233 -4.42 15.62 -20.02
CA ARG A 233 -4.05 16.60 -21.05
C ARG A 233 -4.37 18.01 -20.56
N LYS A 234 -3.65 19.00 -21.08
CA LYS A 234 -4.03 20.40 -20.89
C LYS A 234 -5.38 20.63 -21.57
N SER A 235 -6.24 21.45 -20.95
CA SER A 235 -7.45 22.00 -21.55
C SER A 235 -7.13 22.54 -22.95
N PHE A 236 -8.05 22.41 -23.90
CA PHE A 236 -7.84 22.97 -25.24
C PHE A 236 -7.81 24.50 -25.16
N GLY A 237 -6.60 25.06 -25.21
CA GLY A 237 -6.39 26.50 -25.34
C GLY A 237 -6.67 26.94 -26.78
N LYS A 238 -7.30 28.11 -26.93
CA LYS A 238 -7.25 28.84 -28.20
C LYS A 238 -5.79 29.22 -28.47
N PRO A 239 -5.33 29.24 -29.73
CA PRO A 239 -3.97 29.70 -30.04
C PRO A 239 -3.77 31.11 -29.47
N ASN A 240 -2.60 31.35 -28.88
CA ASN A 240 -2.27 32.68 -28.38
C ASN A 240 -2.12 33.69 -29.55
N VAL A 241 -2.00 34.98 -29.26
CA VAL A 241 -1.97 36.02 -30.31
C VAL A 241 -0.79 35.79 -31.29
N THR A 242 0.37 35.37 -30.80
CA THR A 242 1.57 35.07 -31.59
C THR A 242 1.40 33.82 -32.47
N GLU A 243 0.80 32.75 -31.92
CA GLU A 243 0.45 31.54 -32.67
C GLU A 243 -0.60 31.83 -33.73
N SER A 244 -1.63 32.61 -33.39
CA SER A 244 -2.69 33.03 -34.32
C SER A 244 -2.14 33.86 -35.47
N PHE A 245 -1.21 34.79 -35.17
CA PHE A 245 -0.46 35.51 -36.19
C PHE A 245 0.30 34.53 -37.09
N SER A 246 1.12 33.65 -36.51
CA SER A 246 1.97 32.73 -37.29
C SER A 246 1.18 31.71 -38.12
N LEU A 247 0.03 31.26 -37.63
CA LEU A 247 -0.87 30.36 -38.37
C LEU A 247 -1.57 31.04 -39.55
N LEU A 248 -1.78 32.36 -39.49
CA LEU A 248 -2.49 33.12 -40.53
C LEU A 248 -1.54 33.76 -41.55
N THR A 249 -0.34 34.17 -41.14
CA THR A 249 0.64 34.83 -42.03
C THR A 249 1.72 33.87 -42.55
N GLY A 250 1.99 32.79 -41.82
CA GLY A 250 3.19 31.95 -41.99
C GLY A 250 4.45 32.53 -41.32
N GLU A 251 4.37 33.75 -40.80
CA GLU A 251 5.49 34.52 -40.27
C GLU A 251 5.56 34.49 -38.74
N SER A 252 6.76 34.60 -38.19
CA SER A 252 7.01 34.61 -36.75
C SER A 252 7.75 35.88 -36.33
N PRO A 253 7.72 36.26 -35.04
CA PRO A 253 8.58 37.32 -34.52
C PRO A 253 10.09 37.09 -34.75
N ALA A 254 10.52 35.87 -35.07
CA ALA A 254 11.90 35.55 -35.42
C ALA A 254 12.22 35.71 -36.92
N THR A 255 11.21 35.68 -37.80
CA THR A 255 11.37 36.00 -39.24
C THR A 255 11.11 37.48 -39.53
N LEU A 256 10.46 38.19 -38.60
CA LEU A 256 10.20 39.64 -38.65
C LEU A 256 10.95 40.43 -37.57
N PRO A 257 12.30 40.37 -37.51
CA PRO A 257 13.07 41.10 -36.51
C PRO A 257 12.98 42.61 -36.72
N TYR A 258 13.16 43.35 -35.62
CA TYR A 258 13.35 44.80 -35.64
C TYR A 258 14.48 45.19 -36.60
N GLY A 259 14.27 46.25 -37.38
CA GLY A 259 15.26 46.77 -38.34
C GLY A 259 15.35 45.99 -39.66
N MET A 260 14.57 44.93 -39.86
CA MET A 260 14.58 44.19 -41.13
C MET A 260 14.13 45.11 -42.29
N PRO A 261 14.95 45.30 -43.35
CA PRO A 261 14.56 46.09 -44.51
C PRO A 261 13.58 45.30 -45.39
N ILE A 262 12.45 45.92 -45.70
CA ILE A 262 11.36 45.36 -46.51
C ILE A 262 10.81 46.42 -47.47
N VAL A 263 10.57 46.01 -48.72
CA VAL A 263 9.89 46.83 -49.72
C VAL A 263 8.38 46.75 -49.51
N ALA A 264 7.73 47.92 -49.40
CA ALA A 264 6.30 48.04 -49.16
C ALA A 264 5.63 48.83 -50.29
N ARG A 265 4.46 48.38 -50.74
CA ARG A 265 3.64 49.10 -51.74
C ARG A 265 2.65 50.03 -51.05
N VAL A 266 2.65 51.32 -51.39
CA VAL A 266 1.67 52.30 -50.86
C VAL A 266 0.26 51.94 -51.29
N THR A 267 -0.67 51.82 -50.33
CA THR A 267 -2.08 51.48 -50.60
C THR A 267 -3.04 52.62 -50.34
N ARG A 268 -2.85 53.36 -49.25
CA ARG A 268 -3.61 54.56 -48.87
C ARG A 268 -2.73 55.51 -48.04
N VAL A 269 -2.97 56.81 -48.17
CA VAL A 269 -2.37 57.85 -47.33
C VAL A 269 -3.50 58.51 -46.53
N ASP A 270 -3.28 58.63 -45.23
CA ASP A 270 -4.25 59.11 -44.25
C ASP A 270 -3.61 60.26 -43.44
N GLU A 271 -4.44 61.05 -42.73
CA GLU A 271 -3.93 62.12 -41.85
C GLU A 271 -2.92 61.62 -40.80
N TYR A 272 -3.00 60.35 -40.40
CA TYR A 272 -2.14 59.75 -39.37
C TYR A 272 -0.87 59.05 -39.91
N GLY A 273 -0.72 58.93 -41.24
CA GLY A 273 0.43 58.25 -41.87
C GLY A 273 0.07 57.50 -43.15
N VAL A 274 0.92 56.55 -43.55
CA VAL A 274 0.77 55.78 -44.80
C VAL A 274 0.45 54.32 -44.50
N GLU A 275 -0.63 53.80 -45.08
CA GLU A 275 -0.95 52.36 -45.10
C GLU A 275 -0.36 51.68 -46.33
N VAL A 276 0.40 50.62 -46.11
CA VAL A 276 1.16 49.92 -47.14
C VAL A 276 0.85 48.42 -47.16
N ARG A 277 1.23 47.75 -48.25
CA ARG A 277 1.13 46.29 -48.43
C ARG A 277 2.52 45.72 -48.69
N LEU A 278 2.89 44.69 -47.92
CA LEU A 278 4.23 44.09 -47.94
C LEU A 278 4.21 42.89 -48.88
N GLU A 279 4.75 43.06 -50.10
CA GLU A 279 4.67 42.04 -51.16
C GLU A 279 5.51 40.79 -50.83
N SER A 280 6.64 40.97 -50.14
CA SER A 280 7.50 39.87 -49.67
C SER A 280 6.92 39.06 -48.51
N LEU A 281 5.86 39.58 -47.84
CA LEU A 281 5.21 38.96 -46.70
C LEU A 281 3.73 38.64 -47.01
N ASN A 282 3.50 37.91 -48.10
CA ASN A 282 2.16 37.44 -48.53
C ASN A 282 1.08 38.54 -48.64
N GLY A 283 1.48 39.81 -48.86
CA GLY A 283 0.55 40.94 -48.96
C GLY A 283 0.03 41.47 -47.62
N MET A 284 0.74 41.21 -46.51
CA MET A 284 0.45 41.76 -45.18
C MET A 284 0.31 43.29 -45.18
N LEU A 285 -0.54 43.81 -44.30
CA LEU A 285 -0.74 45.25 -44.14
C LEU A 285 0.31 45.85 -43.18
N GLY A 286 0.99 46.87 -43.66
CA GLY A 286 1.90 47.71 -42.90
C GLY A 286 1.32 49.10 -42.64
N GLN A 287 1.82 49.78 -41.62
CA GLN A 287 1.54 51.18 -41.35
C GLN A 287 2.84 51.91 -41.01
N ILE A 288 3.11 53.01 -41.72
CA ILE A 288 4.16 53.97 -41.38
C ILE A 288 3.46 55.15 -40.70
N ARG A 289 3.81 55.43 -39.46
CA ARG A 289 3.28 56.58 -38.71
C ARG A 289 4.11 57.83 -39.01
N ARG A 290 3.57 59.04 -38.80
CA ARG A 290 4.36 60.28 -38.94
C ARG A 290 5.65 60.26 -38.09
N GLU A 291 5.57 59.76 -36.85
CA GLU A 291 6.71 59.58 -35.92
C GLU A 291 7.83 58.65 -36.45
N ASP A 292 7.58 57.92 -37.53
CA ASP A 292 8.46 56.97 -38.19
C ASP A 292 8.98 57.46 -39.55
N MET A 293 8.76 58.75 -39.85
CA MET A 293 9.18 59.45 -41.07
C MET A 293 10.12 60.62 -40.74
N PRO A 294 10.94 61.10 -41.69
CA PRO A 294 11.68 62.36 -41.56
C PRO A 294 10.80 63.53 -41.13
N ALA A 295 11.36 64.47 -40.36
CA ALA A 295 10.63 65.58 -39.74
C ALA A 295 9.88 66.47 -40.73
N GLU A 296 10.34 66.53 -41.99
CA GLU A 296 9.68 67.21 -43.12
C GLU A 296 8.23 66.77 -43.32
N PHE A 297 7.91 65.50 -43.03
CA PHE A 297 6.58 64.91 -43.20
C PHE A 297 5.66 65.04 -41.97
N HIS A 298 6.12 65.71 -40.91
CA HIS A 298 5.33 65.83 -39.68
C HIS A 298 4.25 66.92 -39.76
N ALA A 299 4.47 67.96 -40.57
CA ALA A 299 3.69 69.20 -40.54
C ALA A 299 2.31 69.11 -41.22
N HIS A 300 2.23 68.84 -42.53
CA HIS A 300 0.95 68.87 -43.27
C HIS A 300 0.61 67.54 -43.95
N HIS A 301 -0.68 67.22 -44.03
CA HIS A 301 -1.17 66.01 -44.69
C HIS A 301 -1.03 66.06 -46.23
N ALA A 302 -1.12 67.26 -46.83
CA ALA A 302 -0.96 67.42 -48.28
C ALA A 302 0.42 66.93 -48.76
N ASP A 303 1.46 67.18 -47.96
CA ASP A 303 2.85 66.83 -48.24
C ASP A 303 3.05 65.29 -48.24
N LEU A 304 2.31 64.55 -47.39
CA LEU A 304 2.31 63.09 -47.39
C LEU A 304 1.66 62.50 -48.65
N ALA A 305 0.54 63.07 -49.08
CA ALA A 305 -0.22 62.57 -50.24
C ALA A 305 0.50 62.84 -51.57
N SER A 306 1.34 63.89 -51.65
CA SER A 306 2.20 64.16 -52.80
C SER A 306 3.50 63.35 -52.79
N ALA A 307 4.08 63.08 -51.60
CA ALA A 307 5.33 62.33 -51.46
C ALA A 307 5.17 60.80 -51.56
N PHE A 308 3.98 60.26 -51.26
CA PHE A 308 3.70 58.82 -51.29
C PHE A 308 2.51 58.50 -52.21
N PRO A 309 2.64 58.64 -53.54
CA PRO A 309 1.60 58.26 -54.48
C PRO A 309 1.20 56.78 -54.38
N ARG A 310 -0.08 56.52 -54.62
CA ARG A 310 -0.67 55.18 -54.51
C ARG A 310 -0.03 54.20 -55.49
N ASN A 311 0.21 52.98 -55.01
CA ASN A 311 0.89 51.86 -55.68
C ASN A 311 2.40 51.99 -55.88
N GLU A 312 3.05 53.07 -55.43
CA GLU A 312 4.52 53.16 -55.42
C GLU A 312 5.14 52.14 -54.46
N LEU A 313 6.38 51.72 -54.75
CA LEU A 313 7.18 50.83 -53.91
C LEU A 313 8.20 51.67 -53.13
N ILE A 314 8.16 51.56 -51.80
CA ILE A 314 9.06 52.28 -50.88
C ILE A 314 9.86 51.30 -50.03
N ASN A 315 11.12 51.64 -49.77
CA ASN A 315 11.98 50.89 -48.85
C ASN A 315 11.65 51.28 -47.42
N THR A 316 11.38 50.29 -46.58
CA THR A 316 10.99 50.49 -45.17
C THR A 316 11.79 49.54 -44.27
N ALA A 317 11.87 49.82 -42.97
CA ALA A 317 12.39 48.89 -41.96
C ALA A 317 11.28 48.51 -40.96
N ILE A 318 11.24 47.26 -40.50
CA ILE A 318 10.31 46.84 -39.44
C ILE A 318 10.64 47.57 -38.13
N ARG A 319 9.67 48.30 -37.58
CA ARG A 319 9.74 48.87 -36.22
C ARG A 319 9.09 47.98 -35.17
N SER A 320 7.92 47.41 -35.45
CA SER A 320 7.26 46.47 -34.54
C SER A 320 6.20 45.65 -35.28
N VAL A 321 5.73 44.57 -34.67
CA VAL A 321 4.61 43.79 -35.19
C VAL A 321 3.47 43.85 -34.18
N ASN A 322 2.35 44.48 -34.56
CA ASN A 322 1.13 44.42 -33.76
C ASN A 322 0.40 43.11 -34.06
N LEU A 323 0.66 42.10 -33.24
CA LEU A 323 0.16 40.73 -33.41
C LEU A 323 -1.38 40.66 -33.32
N GLU A 324 -2.01 41.49 -32.48
CA GLU A 324 -3.48 41.53 -32.29
C GLU A 324 -4.21 42.04 -33.53
N ARG A 325 -3.72 43.13 -34.13
CA ARG A 325 -4.30 43.76 -35.32
C ARG A 325 -3.75 43.22 -36.63
N GLN A 326 -2.79 42.29 -36.56
CA GLN A 326 -2.07 41.71 -37.69
C GLN A 326 -1.44 42.76 -38.62
N LYS A 327 -1.01 43.90 -38.06
CA LYS A 327 -0.37 45.02 -38.78
C LYS A 327 1.08 45.17 -38.37
N ILE A 328 1.96 45.37 -39.35
CA ILE A 328 3.37 45.66 -39.11
C ILE A 328 3.56 47.17 -39.05
N GLN A 329 4.23 47.67 -38.01
CA GLN A 329 4.70 49.06 -37.96
C GLN A 329 6.04 49.17 -38.66
N LEU A 330 6.15 50.16 -39.52
CA LEU A 330 7.28 50.35 -40.43
C LEU A 330 7.84 51.76 -40.27
N SER A 331 9.14 51.92 -40.53
CA SER A 331 9.81 53.22 -40.55
C SER A 331 10.60 53.42 -41.83
N ILE A 332 10.72 54.68 -42.23
CA ILE A 332 11.52 55.15 -43.37
C ILE A 332 12.64 56.10 -42.90
N LEU A 333 12.89 56.18 -41.60
CA LEU A 333 14.02 56.94 -41.04
C LEU A 333 15.34 56.30 -41.45
N GLU A 334 16.27 57.11 -41.95
CA GLU A 334 17.59 56.65 -42.42
C GLU A 334 18.38 55.94 -41.32
N GLU A 335 18.33 56.47 -40.08
CA GLU A 335 18.88 55.85 -38.86
C GLU A 335 18.36 54.43 -38.56
N ARG A 336 17.19 54.07 -39.09
CA ARG A 336 16.55 52.76 -38.88
C ARG A 336 16.63 51.84 -40.09
N LEU A 337 16.78 52.40 -41.29
CA LEU A 337 17.12 51.65 -42.51
C LEU A 337 18.58 51.16 -42.46
N ASN A 338 19.48 51.94 -41.85
CA ASN A 338 20.89 51.62 -41.65
C ASN A 338 21.25 51.67 -40.14
N PRO A 339 20.87 50.66 -39.33
CA PRO A 339 21.15 50.67 -37.89
C PRO A 339 22.66 50.68 -37.61
N SER A 340 23.10 51.60 -36.73
CA SER A 340 24.49 51.65 -36.28
C SER A 340 24.86 50.39 -35.47
N PRO A 341 26.14 49.97 -35.44
CA PRO A 341 26.57 48.78 -34.68
C PRO A 341 26.20 48.84 -33.18
N GLU A 342 26.14 50.03 -32.60
CA GLU A 342 25.74 50.25 -31.20
C GLU A 342 24.22 50.07 -30.99
N SER A 343 23.39 50.46 -31.97
CA SER A 343 21.93 50.27 -31.93
C SER A 343 21.49 48.80 -32.03
N ILE A 344 22.40 47.91 -32.47
CA ILE A 344 22.19 46.45 -32.55
C ILE A 344 22.48 45.77 -31.19
N LEU A 345 23.24 46.43 -30.30
CA LEU A 345 23.72 45.84 -29.04
C LEU A 345 22.79 46.03 -27.83
N LEU A 346 21.70 46.78 -27.98
CA LEU A 346 20.63 46.90 -26.98
C LEU A 346 19.43 46.05 -27.41
N PRO A 347 19.09 44.94 -26.71
CA PRO A 347 17.85 44.24 -26.99
C PRO A 347 16.67 45.08 -26.46
N PRO A 348 15.66 45.43 -27.29
CA PRO A 348 14.48 46.15 -26.84
C PRO A 348 13.51 45.19 -26.12
N GLU A 349 13.94 44.62 -24.99
CA GLU A 349 13.22 43.74 -24.04
C GLU A 349 12.46 42.50 -24.60
N THR A 350 12.48 42.29 -25.91
CA THR A 350 11.71 41.23 -26.60
C THR A 350 12.60 40.31 -27.44
N SER A 351 13.92 40.30 -27.20
CA SER A 351 14.83 39.37 -27.88
C SER A 351 14.69 37.95 -27.30
N ILE A 352 13.81 37.18 -27.93
CA ILE A 352 13.54 35.74 -27.73
C ILE A 352 14.81 34.85 -27.83
N LEU A 353 15.93 35.42 -28.27
CA LEU A 353 17.24 34.75 -28.31
C LEU A 353 17.83 34.54 -26.92
N SER A 354 17.37 35.27 -25.88
CA SER A 354 17.65 34.95 -24.47
C SER A 354 17.13 33.55 -24.07
N THR A 355 16.13 33.02 -24.77
CA THR A 355 15.48 31.72 -24.44
C THR A 355 16.16 30.53 -25.12
N ARG A 356 17.28 30.71 -25.83
CA ARG A 356 18.07 29.62 -26.42
C ARG A 356 19.39 29.38 -25.68
N LEU A 357 19.32 28.75 -24.49
CA LEU A 357 20.32 27.75 -24.06
C LEU A 357 19.91 26.89 -22.84
N THR A 358 18.63 26.51 -22.73
CA THR A 358 18.23 25.31 -21.95
C THR A 358 17.76 24.21 -22.89
N TYR A 359 18.68 23.70 -23.71
CA TYR A 359 18.55 22.37 -24.31
C TYR A 359 18.77 21.33 -23.20
N LEU A 360 17.86 21.31 -22.22
CA LEU A 360 17.83 20.27 -21.20
C LEU A 360 17.59 18.93 -21.92
N PRO A 361 18.45 17.92 -21.74
CA PRO A 361 18.17 16.60 -22.26
C PRO A 361 16.89 16.13 -21.57
N TRP A 362 15.86 15.83 -22.38
CA TRP A 362 14.52 15.39 -21.97
C TRP A 362 14.54 14.62 -20.64
N ARG A 363 14.31 15.34 -19.54
CA ARG A 363 13.94 14.75 -18.26
C ARG A 363 12.42 14.58 -18.29
N ASP A 364 11.97 13.50 -17.67
CA ASP A 364 10.56 13.31 -17.41
C ASP A 364 10.16 14.21 -16.24
N ASP A 365 9.98 15.50 -16.53
CA ASP A 365 9.68 16.54 -15.53
C ASP A 365 8.33 16.32 -14.83
N LYS A 366 7.52 15.35 -15.29
CA LYS A 366 6.18 15.09 -14.77
C LYS A 366 6.16 14.52 -13.34
N PHE A 367 7.19 13.79 -12.89
CA PHE A 367 7.26 13.32 -11.49
C PHE A 367 8.65 12.77 -11.09
N ASN A 368 9.40 13.50 -10.27
CA ASN A 368 10.58 12.95 -9.61
C ASN A 368 10.20 12.30 -8.27
N LEU A 369 9.89 10.99 -8.31
CA LEU A 369 9.45 10.20 -7.16
C LEU A 369 10.39 10.30 -5.94
N ASP A 370 11.70 10.32 -6.15
CA ASP A 370 12.67 10.34 -5.05
C ASP A 370 12.73 11.72 -4.37
N LEU A 371 12.50 12.81 -5.12
CA LEU A 371 12.38 14.18 -4.60
C LEU A 371 11.04 14.38 -3.88
N ALA A 372 9.92 13.96 -4.48
CA ALA A 372 8.60 14.04 -3.84
C ALA A 372 8.53 13.26 -2.50
N VAL A 373 9.24 12.12 -2.40
CA VAL A 373 9.36 11.36 -1.15
C VAL A 373 10.27 12.07 -0.13
N GLN A 374 11.30 12.79 -0.57
CA GLN A 374 12.13 13.61 0.32
C GLN A 374 11.35 14.82 0.84
N ASP A 375 10.60 15.51 -0.01
CA ASP A 375 9.76 16.64 0.36
C ASP A 375 8.65 16.20 1.32
N TYR A 376 7.95 15.09 1.07
CA TYR A 376 6.97 14.54 2.01
C TYR A 376 7.58 14.18 3.37
N ARG A 377 8.81 13.62 3.39
CA ARG A 377 9.55 13.33 4.63
C ARG A 377 10.05 14.58 5.36
N ALA A 378 10.28 15.68 4.64
CA ALA A 378 10.67 16.97 5.20
C ALA A 378 9.47 17.80 5.70
N LEU A 379 8.35 17.72 4.98
CA LEU A 379 7.06 18.34 5.32
C LEU A 379 6.32 17.63 6.43
N ARG A 380 6.59 16.33 6.67
CA ARG A 380 6.14 15.63 7.88
C ARG A 380 6.61 16.45 9.09
N PRO A 381 5.72 17.08 9.88
CA PRO A 381 6.16 17.81 11.04
C PRO A 381 6.88 16.82 11.97
N LYS A 382 8.10 17.16 12.38
CA LYS A 382 8.74 16.53 13.54
C LYS A 382 7.98 16.98 14.77
N VAL A 383 6.79 16.42 14.97
CA VAL A 383 5.98 16.64 16.16
C VAL A 383 6.78 16.10 17.33
N ARG A 384 7.54 16.98 17.99
CA ARG A 384 7.85 16.83 19.40
C ARG A 384 6.51 16.91 20.11
N ILE A 385 5.92 15.75 20.38
CA ILE A 385 4.68 15.64 21.13
C ILE A 385 4.97 16.17 22.54
N THR A 386 4.60 17.42 22.78
CA THR A 386 4.50 18.03 24.11
C THR A 386 3.08 17.92 24.67
N ALA A 387 2.22 17.08 24.05
CA ALA A 387 1.07 16.53 24.76
C ALA A 387 1.58 15.58 25.85
N LYS A 388 0.96 15.64 27.03
CA LYS A 388 1.27 14.71 28.14
C LYS A 388 1.17 13.27 27.63
N PRO A 389 2.13 12.38 27.97
CA PRO A 389 2.09 11.01 27.48
C PRO A 389 0.81 10.33 27.95
N ARG A 390 -0.03 9.90 27.00
CA ARG A 390 -0.75 8.64 27.15
C ARG A 390 0.29 7.54 26.93
N ASP A 391 0.32 6.57 27.83
CA ASP A 391 1.51 5.74 28.04
C ASP A 391 1.87 4.91 26.80
N ALA A 392 3.09 5.14 26.28
CA ALA A 392 3.65 4.44 25.13
C ALA A 392 3.85 2.91 25.34
N ASP A 393 3.54 2.42 26.53
CA ASP A 393 3.47 1.00 26.87
C ASP A 393 2.16 0.33 26.42
N GLU A 394 1.12 1.06 26.01
CA GLU A 394 -0.09 0.46 25.42
C GLU A 394 0.07 0.15 23.93
N GLU A 395 0.61 1.06 23.12
CA GLU A 395 0.84 0.82 21.69
C GLU A 395 1.83 -0.32 21.45
N LYS A 396 2.91 -0.40 22.24
CA LYS A 396 3.86 -1.52 22.19
C LYS A 396 3.27 -2.87 22.63
N LYS A 397 2.17 -2.89 23.39
CA LYS A 397 1.44 -4.12 23.74
C LYS A 397 0.54 -4.63 22.62
N ASN A 398 0.17 -3.79 21.65
CA ASN A 398 -0.77 -4.16 20.59
C ASN A 398 -0.09 -4.70 19.32
N PHE A 399 1.09 -4.21 18.97
CA PHE A 399 1.81 -4.71 17.78
C PHE A 399 2.41 -6.13 17.94
N ALA A 400 2.74 -6.56 19.15
CA ALA A 400 3.52 -7.79 19.38
C ALA A 400 2.77 -9.14 19.20
N ARG A 401 1.56 -9.14 18.59
CA ARG A 401 0.51 -10.08 19.00
C ARG A 401 -0.50 -10.57 17.94
N TYR A 402 -0.38 -10.18 16.67
CA TYR A 402 -1.15 -10.81 15.58
C TYR A 402 -0.31 -11.89 14.89
N ARG A 403 -0.57 -13.16 15.19
CA ARG A 403 0.16 -14.30 14.60
C ARG A 403 -0.68 -14.96 13.51
N LYS A 404 -0.03 -15.44 12.45
CA LYS A 404 -0.71 -16.13 11.33
C LYS A 404 -0.81 -17.63 11.62
N VAL A 405 -1.63 -18.01 12.60
CA VAL A 405 -1.89 -19.42 12.97
C VAL A 405 -3.30 -19.79 12.55
N PHE A 406 -3.41 -20.71 11.58
CA PHE A 406 -4.69 -21.18 11.04
C PHE A 406 -5.12 -22.47 11.75
N HIS A 407 -5.97 -22.35 12.77
CA HIS A 407 -6.60 -23.48 13.48
C HIS A 407 -7.93 -23.00 14.08
N PRO A 408 -9.02 -23.79 14.02
CA PRO A 408 -10.36 -23.34 14.43
C PRO A 408 -10.44 -22.84 15.88
N ASP A 409 -9.81 -23.56 16.83
CA ASP A 409 -9.78 -23.15 18.25
C ASP A 409 -8.61 -22.21 18.61
N PHE A 410 -7.97 -21.55 17.63
CA PHE A 410 -6.90 -20.57 17.90
C PHE A 410 -7.45 -19.14 18.01
N VAL A 411 -7.34 -18.57 19.20
CA VAL A 411 -7.85 -17.23 19.51
C VAL A 411 -6.74 -16.19 19.39
N HIS A 412 -6.98 -15.18 18.56
CA HIS A 412 -6.09 -14.05 18.33
C HIS A 412 -6.14 -13.04 19.50
N PHE A 413 -5.11 -12.22 19.64
CA PHE A 413 -4.86 -11.47 20.88
C PHE A 413 -6.02 -10.56 21.34
N LYS A 414 -6.74 -9.93 20.39
CA LYS A 414 -7.85 -9.00 20.67
C LYS A 414 -8.98 -9.67 21.49
N ASP A 415 -9.25 -10.95 21.22
CA ASP A 415 -10.43 -11.65 21.75
C ASP A 415 -10.09 -12.62 22.89
N MET A 416 -8.82 -12.68 23.33
CA MET A 416 -8.37 -13.70 24.29
C MET A 416 -9.08 -13.62 25.64
N GLU A 417 -9.33 -12.43 26.18
CA GLU A 417 -9.96 -12.30 27.49
C GLU A 417 -11.44 -12.70 27.43
N ALA A 418 -12.16 -12.25 26.38
CA ALA A 418 -13.52 -12.67 26.09
C ALA A 418 -13.64 -14.18 25.82
N ALA A 419 -12.71 -14.78 25.09
CA ALA A 419 -12.72 -16.21 24.80
C ALA A 419 -12.35 -17.07 26.02
N VAL A 420 -11.42 -16.61 26.87
CA VAL A 420 -11.11 -17.28 28.14
C VAL A 420 -12.28 -17.16 29.12
N ASP A 421 -13.01 -16.04 29.13
CA ASP A 421 -14.22 -15.91 29.94
C ASP A 421 -15.36 -16.79 29.40
N GLY A 422 -15.59 -16.79 28.09
CA GLY A 422 -16.53 -17.71 27.43
C GLY A 422 -16.20 -19.19 27.63
N LEU A 423 -14.92 -19.56 27.73
CA LEU A 423 -14.51 -20.94 28.05
C LEU A 423 -14.94 -21.37 29.47
N LYS A 424 -15.19 -20.45 30.41
CA LYS A 424 -15.72 -20.79 31.74
C LYS A 424 -17.14 -21.35 31.68
N SER A 425 -17.96 -20.92 30.72
CA SER A 425 -19.35 -21.39 30.57
C SER A 425 -19.46 -22.69 29.76
N LYS A 426 -18.47 -22.96 28.89
CA LYS A 426 -18.36 -24.19 28.09
C LYS A 426 -18.23 -25.46 28.95
N PRO A 427 -18.64 -26.64 28.44
CA PRO A 427 -18.57 -27.92 29.16
C PRO A 427 -17.13 -28.37 29.44
N ALA A 428 -16.99 -29.28 30.42
CA ALA A 428 -15.71 -29.92 30.75
C ALA A 428 -15.05 -30.56 29.52
N GLY A 429 -13.72 -30.47 29.45
CA GLY A 429 -12.90 -30.94 28.34
C GLY A 429 -12.75 -29.98 27.16
N SER A 430 -13.52 -28.88 27.12
CA SER A 430 -13.35 -27.80 26.14
C SER A 430 -11.97 -27.15 26.26
N TYR A 431 -11.40 -26.69 25.15
CA TYR A 431 -10.10 -26.02 25.11
C TYR A 431 -10.08 -24.82 24.16
N LEU A 432 -9.01 -24.05 24.21
CA LEU A 432 -8.60 -23.11 23.17
C LEU A 432 -7.08 -22.94 23.18
N PHE A 433 -6.51 -22.56 22.05
CA PHE A 433 -5.13 -22.13 21.92
C PHE A 433 -5.07 -20.61 21.78
N ARG A 434 -4.02 -19.99 22.34
CA ARG A 434 -3.76 -18.55 22.20
C ARG A 434 -2.26 -18.24 22.28
N PRO A 435 -1.77 -17.11 21.74
CA PRO A 435 -0.40 -16.68 21.99
C PRO A 435 -0.15 -16.39 23.49
N SER A 436 1.07 -16.60 23.97
CA SER A 436 1.44 -16.17 25.32
C SER A 436 1.47 -14.64 25.42
N SER A 437 0.91 -14.10 26.50
CA SER A 437 0.95 -12.68 26.78
C SER A 437 2.32 -12.22 27.33
N GLN A 438 3.21 -13.15 27.71
CA GLN A 438 4.49 -12.87 28.38
C GLN A 438 5.73 -13.35 27.64
N LYS A 439 5.60 -14.25 26.64
CA LYS A 439 6.73 -14.92 25.97
C LYS A 439 6.52 -14.94 24.46
N LYS A 440 7.54 -14.55 23.69
CA LYS A 440 7.48 -14.45 22.22
C LYS A 440 7.43 -15.82 21.53
N ASP A 441 8.07 -16.84 22.10
CA ASP A 441 8.15 -18.19 21.53
C ASP A 441 7.40 -19.22 22.40
N THR A 442 6.14 -18.92 22.72
CA THR A 442 5.29 -19.76 23.56
C THR A 442 3.82 -19.51 23.25
N LEU A 443 3.07 -20.58 23.03
CA LEU A 443 1.61 -20.60 23.02
C LEU A 443 1.09 -21.04 24.40
N VAL A 444 -0.18 -20.75 24.66
CA VAL A 444 -0.87 -21.23 25.86
C VAL A 444 -2.11 -22.01 25.43
N LEU A 445 -2.13 -23.29 25.79
CA LEU A 445 -3.33 -24.11 25.80
C LEU A 445 -4.12 -23.75 27.06
N VAL A 446 -5.35 -23.27 26.89
CA VAL A 446 -6.29 -23.06 28.01
C VAL A 446 -7.32 -24.18 27.96
N TRP A 447 -7.35 -24.99 29.01
CA TRP A 447 -8.15 -26.21 29.11
C TRP A 447 -9.19 -26.09 30.23
N ALA A 448 -10.45 -26.37 29.91
CA ALA A 448 -11.55 -26.44 30.88
C ALA A 448 -11.58 -27.82 31.54
N PHE A 449 -10.79 -27.98 32.60
CA PHE A 449 -10.74 -29.20 33.43
C PHE A 449 -12.14 -29.61 33.94
N GLN A 450 -12.94 -28.63 34.33
CA GLN A 450 -14.38 -28.72 34.60
C GLN A 450 -15.04 -27.37 34.25
N GLN A 451 -16.37 -27.31 34.22
CA GLN A 451 -17.08 -26.06 33.99
C GLN A 451 -16.66 -25.00 35.04
N GLY A 452 -16.23 -23.82 34.58
CA GLY A 452 -15.66 -22.76 35.41
C GLY A 452 -14.25 -23.00 35.98
N MET A 453 -13.64 -24.18 35.76
CA MET A 453 -12.30 -24.54 36.26
C MET A 453 -11.28 -24.63 35.11
N LEU A 454 -10.60 -23.52 34.83
CA LEU A 454 -9.63 -23.43 33.73
C LEU A 454 -8.19 -23.66 34.20
N LYS A 455 -7.43 -24.50 33.48
CA LYS A 455 -5.97 -24.64 33.63
C LYS A 455 -5.28 -24.11 32.39
N GLN A 456 -4.19 -23.36 32.58
CA GLN A 456 -3.33 -22.88 31.50
C GLN A 456 -2.05 -23.73 31.45
N ILE A 457 -1.64 -24.13 30.25
CA ILE A 457 -0.48 -24.99 29.98
C ILE A 457 0.39 -24.30 28.94
N GLU A 458 1.69 -24.15 29.22
CA GLU A 458 2.64 -23.54 28.29
C GLU A 458 3.09 -24.56 27.23
N VAL A 459 2.94 -24.18 25.96
CA VAL A 459 3.46 -24.91 24.79
C VAL A 459 4.59 -24.07 24.21
N LYS A 460 5.82 -24.57 24.25
CA LYS A 460 6.97 -23.90 23.62
C LYS A 460 6.98 -24.20 22.13
N GLU A 461 7.49 -23.28 21.32
CA GLU A 461 7.58 -23.43 19.87
C GLU A 461 9.03 -23.19 19.43
N SER A 462 9.53 -24.03 18.53
CA SER A 462 10.88 -23.98 17.95
C SER A 462 10.83 -24.29 16.45
N GLY A 463 11.94 -24.04 15.73
CA GLY A 463 11.99 -24.25 14.28
C GLY A 463 11.14 -23.25 13.46
N LYS A 464 11.05 -22.00 13.91
CA LYS A 464 10.32 -20.94 13.19
C LYS A 464 11.05 -20.50 11.92
N GLN A 465 10.33 -20.45 10.80
CA GLN A 465 10.81 -19.84 9.55
C GLN A 465 10.65 -18.31 9.55
N SER A 466 9.73 -17.78 10.35
CA SER A 466 9.50 -16.35 10.58
C SER A 466 8.89 -16.14 11.98
N GLU A 467 9.02 -14.95 12.56
CA GLU A 467 8.58 -14.69 13.94
C GLU A 467 7.06 -14.83 14.14
N ASP A 468 6.28 -14.55 13.08
CA ASP A 468 4.81 -14.55 13.08
C ASP A 468 4.16 -15.89 12.69
N THR A 469 4.98 -16.87 12.30
CA THR A 469 4.54 -18.23 11.94
C THR A 469 4.64 -19.19 13.13
N LEU A 470 3.78 -20.21 13.15
CA LEU A 470 3.91 -21.34 14.07
C LEU A 470 5.28 -22.03 13.86
N GLY A 471 5.93 -22.44 14.95
CA GLY A 471 7.16 -23.25 14.87
C GLY A 471 6.88 -24.64 14.30
N SER A 472 7.87 -25.23 13.61
CA SER A 472 7.77 -26.61 13.09
C SER A 472 7.74 -27.69 14.18
N THR A 473 8.08 -27.32 15.42
CA THR A 473 8.11 -28.23 16.56
C THR A 473 7.53 -27.53 17.77
N LEU A 474 6.55 -28.18 18.40
CA LEU A 474 5.86 -27.71 19.60
C LEU A 474 6.22 -28.62 20.77
N THR A 475 6.67 -28.07 21.89
CA THR A 475 7.14 -28.85 23.04
C THR A 475 6.31 -28.54 24.28
N ILE A 476 5.73 -29.57 24.89
CA ILE A 476 4.98 -29.46 26.15
C ILE A 476 5.78 -30.08 27.29
N ALA A 477 6.14 -29.27 28.28
CA ALA A 477 6.80 -29.70 29.51
C ALA A 477 5.78 -29.67 30.66
N TYR A 478 5.10 -30.78 30.89
CA TYR A 478 3.98 -30.84 31.84
C TYR A 478 4.16 -31.95 32.89
N GLY A 479 3.68 -31.68 34.11
CA GLY A 479 3.59 -32.65 35.19
C GLY A 479 4.89 -33.24 35.75
N GLY A 480 6.06 -32.79 35.30
CA GLY A 480 7.35 -33.39 35.68
C GLY A 480 7.72 -34.64 34.86
N LEU A 481 6.96 -34.91 33.80
CA LEU A 481 7.34 -35.84 32.74
C LEU A 481 8.48 -35.23 31.89
N PRO A 482 9.24 -36.05 31.12
CA PRO A 482 10.10 -35.51 30.08
C PRO A 482 9.29 -34.62 29.12
N PRO A 483 9.90 -33.56 28.53
CA PRO A 483 9.23 -32.76 27.53
C PRO A 483 8.89 -33.62 26.31
N GLU A 484 7.63 -33.59 25.88
CA GLU A 484 7.17 -34.25 24.66
C GLU A 484 7.09 -33.22 23.52
N GLU A 485 7.40 -33.68 22.30
CA GLU A 485 7.36 -32.90 21.07
C GLU A 485 6.18 -33.34 20.19
N TYR A 486 5.59 -32.35 19.51
CA TYR A 486 4.42 -32.44 18.64
C TYR A 486 4.66 -31.59 17.38
N GLU A 487 4.13 -32.02 16.24
CA GLU A 487 4.27 -31.36 14.93
C GLU A 487 3.15 -30.35 14.65
N SER A 488 1.97 -30.51 15.27
CA SER A 488 0.79 -29.67 15.02
C SER A 488 -0.07 -29.42 16.27
N LEU A 489 -1.01 -28.47 16.17
CA LEU A 489 -1.99 -28.22 17.23
C LEU A 489 -3.01 -29.35 17.34
N ASP A 490 -3.45 -29.93 16.22
CA ASP A 490 -4.36 -31.08 16.18
C ASP A 490 -3.74 -32.32 16.85
N GLU A 491 -2.43 -32.53 16.67
CA GLU A 491 -1.71 -33.60 17.37
C GLU A 491 -1.67 -33.38 18.89
N ILE A 492 -1.52 -32.14 19.36
CA ILE A 492 -1.63 -31.81 20.79
C ILE A 492 -3.05 -32.12 21.29
N VAL A 493 -4.10 -31.85 20.52
CA VAL A 493 -5.46 -32.22 20.90
C VAL A 493 -5.57 -33.74 21.08
N ALA A 494 -5.20 -34.52 20.06
CA ALA A 494 -5.36 -35.98 20.07
C ALA A 494 -4.44 -36.71 21.06
N ARG A 495 -3.18 -36.28 21.24
CA ARG A 495 -2.20 -36.97 22.09
C ARG A 495 -2.10 -36.42 23.52
N PHE A 496 -2.58 -35.20 23.77
CA PHE A 496 -2.45 -34.56 25.09
C PHE A 496 -3.81 -34.18 25.69
N VAL A 497 -4.71 -33.53 24.95
CA VAL A 497 -6.00 -33.05 25.51
C VAL A 497 -7.00 -34.19 25.68
N GLU A 498 -7.21 -35.03 24.66
CA GLU A 498 -8.15 -36.16 24.71
C GLU A 498 -7.82 -37.15 25.85
N PRO A 499 -6.59 -37.65 26.02
CA PRO A 499 -6.27 -38.56 27.13
C PRO A 499 -6.40 -37.88 28.50
N MET A 500 -6.19 -36.56 28.60
CA MET A 500 -6.42 -35.83 29.85
C MET A 500 -7.92 -35.67 30.16
N ASN A 501 -8.78 -35.52 29.15
CA ASN A 501 -10.23 -35.53 29.31
C ASN A 501 -10.72 -36.90 29.77
N ASP A 502 -10.24 -37.99 29.17
CA ASP A 502 -10.59 -39.36 29.56
C ASP A 502 -10.23 -39.64 31.03
N ASN A 503 -9.01 -39.28 31.44
CA ASN A 503 -8.56 -39.41 32.83
C ASN A 503 -9.37 -38.56 33.83
N VAL A 504 -10.02 -37.46 33.41
CA VAL A 504 -10.99 -36.71 34.23
C VAL A 504 -12.33 -37.46 34.28
N ASN A 505 -12.81 -37.90 33.12
CA ASN A 505 -14.10 -38.57 32.97
C ASN A 505 -14.17 -39.88 33.77
N ASP A 506 -13.08 -40.66 33.79
CA ASP A 506 -12.89 -41.90 34.57
C ASP A 506 -13.04 -41.73 36.09
N ILE A 507 -12.98 -40.50 36.61
CA ILE A 507 -13.15 -40.21 38.05
C ILE A 507 -14.45 -39.44 38.32
N VAL A 508 -14.83 -38.52 37.44
CA VAL A 508 -15.92 -37.56 37.67
C VAL A 508 -17.23 -37.97 36.98
N VAL A 509 -17.17 -38.41 35.72
CA VAL A 509 -18.36 -38.75 34.90
C VAL A 509 -18.76 -40.20 35.11
N THR A 510 -17.77 -41.10 35.20
CA THR A 510 -17.92 -42.44 35.77
C THR A 510 -17.47 -42.34 37.22
N PRO A 511 -18.34 -41.99 38.18
CA PRO A 511 -17.92 -41.62 39.53
C PRO A 511 -17.21 -42.79 40.22
N HIS A 512 -15.89 -42.68 40.34
CA HIS A 512 -15.09 -43.68 41.05
C HIS A 512 -15.60 -43.81 42.49
N ARG A 513 -15.67 -45.02 43.06
CA ARG A 513 -16.26 -45.31 44.40
C ARG A 513 -15.76 -44.41 45.56
N LYS A 514 -14.61 -43.76 45.41
CA LYS A 514 -14.03 -42.82 46.39
C LYS A 514 -14.12 -41.34 45.99
N PHE A 515 -14.74 -41.02 44.88
CA PHE A 515 -15.05 -39.64 44.49
C PHE A 515 -16.23 -39.12 45.31
N VAL A 516 -16.10 -37.90 45.83
CA VAL A 516 -17.15 -37.19 46.56
C VAL A 516 -17.57 -35.98 45.69
N PRO A 517 -18.80 -35.96 45.15
CA PRO A 517 -19.27 -34.83 44.34
C PRO A 517 -19.53 -33.59 45.20
N GLY A 518 -19.54 -32.43 44.56
CA GLY A 518 -19.74 -31.13 45.21
C GLY A 518 -18.45 -30.32 45.29
N THR A 519 -18.47 -29.27 46.09
CA THR A 519 -17.31 -28.41 46.36
C THR A 519 -16.36 -29.06 47.37
N SER A 520 -15.09 -28.63 47.37
CA SER A 520 -14.07 -29.07 48.34
C SER A 520 -14.53 -28.94 49.80
N GLU A 521 -15.29 -27.89 50.15
CA GLU A 521 -15.80 -27.70 51.51
C GLU A 521 -16.91 -28.67 51.89
N GLU A 522 -17.82 -28.98 50.96
CA GLU A 522 -18.86 -30.01 51.14
C GLU A 522 -18.23 -31.40 51.23
N ALA A 523 -17.27 -31.71 50.35
CA ALA A 523 -16.55 -32.97 50.36
C ALA A 523 -15.75 -33.18 51.65
N LEU A 524 -15.11 -32.13 52.19
CA LEU A 524 -14.43 -32.19 53.47
C LEU A 524 -15.41 -32.41 54.63
N LYS A 525 -16.56 -31.73 54.67
CA LYS A 525 -17.62 -31.98 55.68
C LYS A 525 -18.16 -33.41 55.63
N VAL A 526 -18.33 -33.98 54.44
CA VAL A 526 -18.75 -35.39 54.26
C VAL A 526 -17.67 -36.34 54.76
N LEU A 527 -16.38 -36.07 54.51
CA LEU A 527 -15.28 -36.90 55.00
C LEU A 527 -15.09 -36.77 56.52
N GLU A 528 -15.30 -35.58 57.07
CA GLU A 528 -15.28 -35.29 58.51
C GLU A 528 -16.40 -36.03 59.24
N ALA A 529 -17.66 -35.90 58.79
CA ALA A 529 -18.79 -36.61 59.36
C ALA A 529 -18.61 -38.14 59.33
N ASN A 530 -18.08 -38.68 58.22
CA ASN A 530 -17.74 -40.10 58.11
C ASN A 530 -16.60 -40.52 59.04
N HIS A 531 -15.67 -39.62 59.41
CA HIS A 531 -14.64 -39.90 60.40
C HIS A 531 -15.18 -39.79 61.83
N SER A 532 -16.10 -38.86 62.11
CA SER A 532 -16.79 -38.74 63.40
C SER A 532 -17.62 -39.98 63.73
N THR A 533 -18.22 -40.66 62.75
CA THR A 533 -18.93 -41.93 62.99
C THR A 533 -18.02 -43.13 63.26
N ASN A 534 -16.75 -43.07 62.87
CA ASN A 534 -15.75 -44.09 63.23
C ASN A 534 -14.35 -43.46 63.41
N PRO A 535 -14.05 -42.89 64.60
CA PRO A 535 -12.81 -42.14 64.84
C PRO A 535 -11.52 -42.97 64.75
N GLN A 536 -11.61 -44.30 64.80
CA GLN A 536 -10.46 -45.21 64.63
C GLN A 536 -10.17 -45.53 63.15
N ALA A 537 -11.12 -45.27 62.23
CA ALA A 537 -10.95 -45.54 60.81
C ALA A 537 -10.33 -44.34 60.07
N ILE A 538 -9.36 -44.63 59.20
CA ILE A 538 -8.82 -43.64 58.25
C ILE A 538 -9.82 -43.47 57.10
N VAL A 539 -10.48 -42.31 57.07
CA VAL A 539 -11.45 -41.97 56.03
C VAL A 539 -10.75 -41.16 54.95
N TYR A 540 -10.89 -41.56 53.69
CA TYR A 540 -10.32 -40.84 52.55
C TYR A 540 -11.26 -40.78 51.36
N GLY A 541 -11.16 -39.70 50.61
CA GLY A 541 -11.91 -39.45 49.38
C GLY A 541 -11.15 -38.56 48.40
N LEU A 542 -11.56 -38.65 47.13
CA LEU A 542 -11.14 -37.81 46.03
C LEU A 542 -12.22 -36.74 45.82
N HIS A 543 -11.84 -35.48 45.67
CA HIS A 543 -12.76 -34.40 45.30
C HIS A 543 -12.06 -33.33 44.47
N LEU A 544 -12.84 -32.37 43.95
CA LEU A 544 -12.33 -31.29 43.12
C LEU A 544 -12.21 -30.00 43.93
N ASP A 545 -11.02 -29.39 43.89
CA ASP A 545 -10.79 -28.07 44.47
C ASP A 545 -10.73 -27.01 43.38
N LYS A 546 -11.67 -26.07 43.40
CA LYS A 546 -11.73 -24.90 42.50
C LYS A 546 -10.43 -24.06 42.56
N LYS A 547 -9.68 -24.12 43.66
CA LYS A 547 -8.40 -23.42 43.84
C LYS A 547 -7.23 -24.06 43.06
N CYS A 548 -7.37 -25.34 42.66
CA CYS A 548 -6.29 -26.16 42.09
C CYS A 548 -6.70 -26.89 40.79
N PRO A 549 -7.12 -26.18 39.72
CA PRO A 549 -7.52 -26.81 38.46
C PRO A 549 -6.37 -27.64 37.83
N GLY A 550 -6.71 -28.79 37.25
CA GLY A 550 -5.75 -29.80 36.78
C GLY A 550 -5.23 -30.76 37.85
N TYR A 551 -5.71 -30.64 39.09
CA TYR A 551 -5.45 -31.58 40.18
C TYR A 551 -6.75 -32.08 40.81
N ILE A 552 -6.71 -33.31 41.31
CA ILE A 552 -7.74 -33.92 42.15
C ILE A 552 -7.19 -33.99 43.58
N ALA A 553 -7.96 -33.49 44.55
CA ALA A 553 -7.57 -33.49 45.94
C ALA A 553 -7.88 -34.85 46.58
N LEU A 554 -6.85 -35.56 47.03
CA LEU A 554 -6.96 -36.75 47.87
C LEU A 554 -6.90 -36.33 49.33
N SER A 555 -8.08 -36.18 49.94
CA SER A 555 -8.19 -35.78 51.34
C SER A 555 -8.35 -36.99 52.24
N VAL A 556 -7.57 -37.02 53.33
CA VAL A 556 -7.48 -38.11 54.30
C VAL A 556 -7.71 -37.54 55.70
N TYR A 557 -8.79 -37.95 56.35
CA TYR A 557 -9.01 -37.76 57.77
C TYR A 557 -8.43 -38.93 58.57
N SER A 558 -7.76 -38.59 59.66
CA SER A 558 -7.12 -39.53 60.59
C SER A 558 -7.08 -38.91 61.98
N SER A 559 -6.74 -39.71 63.00
CA SER A 559 -6.52 -39.21 64.37
C SER A 559 -5.42 -38.15 64.51
N LYS A 560 -4.59 -37.94 63.47
CA LYS A 560 -3.59 -36.87 63.38
C LYS A 560 -4.11 -35.60 62.69
N GLY A 561 -5.41 -35.52 62.42
CA GLY A 561 -6.05 -34.45 61.66
C GLY A 561 -6.20 -34.74 60.17
N LEU A 562 -6.74 -33.74 59.46
CA LEU A 562 -6.90 -33.72 58.01
C LEU A 562 -5.54 -33.56 57.31
N ARG A 563 -5.29 -34.40 56.31
CA ARG A 563 -4.21 -34.25 55.35
C ARG A 563 -4.77 -34.20 53.94
N GLN A 564 -4.27 -33.29 53.11
CA GLN A 564 -4.60 -33.21 51.69
C GLN A 564 -3.33 -33.45 50.87
N ASP A 565 -3.37 -34.49 50.02
CA ASP A 565 -2.39 -34.72 48.97
C ASP A 565 -3.06 -34.36 47.62
N PHE A 566 -2.30 -33.85 46.64
CA PHE A 566 -2.83 -33.49 45.32
C PHE A 566 -2.35 -34.47 44.24
N VAL A 567 -3.30 -35.06 43.53
CA VAL A 567 -3.07 -35.92 42.37
C VAL A 567 -3.16 -35.08 41.11
N ARG A 568 -2.09 -35.04 40.32
CA ARG A 568 -2.05 -34.35 39.02
C ARG A 568 -2.61 -35.26 37.94
N ILE A 569 -3.42 -34.73 37.02
CA ILE A 569 -3.79 -35.45 35.80
C ILE A 569 -2.72 -35.20 34.74
N THR A 570 -2.37 -36.21 33.97
CA THR A 570 -1.40 -36.20 32.87
C THR A 570 -1.90 -37.09 31.73
N PRO A 571 -1.42 -36.97 30.48
CA PRO A 571 -1.86 -37.85 29.39
C PRO A 571 -1.61 -39.34 29.68
N SER A 572 -0.53 -39.65 30.40
CA SER A 572 -0.15 -41.00 30.85
C SER A 572 -0.80 -41.44 32.18
N GLY A 573 -1.86 -40.75 32.62
CA GLY A 573 -2.64 -41.09 33.82
C GLY A 573 -2.44 -40.11 34.98
N PHE A 574 -2.21 -40.64 36.18
CA PHE A 574 -2.29 -39.90 37.44
C PHE A 574 -0.92 -39.74 38.11
N GLY A 575 -0.46 -38.51 38.26
CA GLY A 575 0.83 -38.15 38.87
C GLY A 575 0.72 -37.83 40.36
N MET A 576 1.52 -38.48 41.20
CA MET A 576 1.63 -38.20 42.63
C MET A 576 3.06 -38.39 43.15
N ARG A 577 3.57 -37.41 43.91
CA ARG A 577 4.90 -37.43 44.57
C ARG A 577 6.06 -37.85 43.64
N GLY A 578 6.02 -37.45 42.36
CA GLY A 578 7.06 -37.75 41.37
C GLY A 578 6.94 -39.11 40.68
N LYS A 579 5.83 -39.84 40.85
CA LYS A 579 5.50 -41.05 40.09
C LYS A 579 4.19 -40.85 39.33
N THR A 580 4.06 -41.49 38.17
CA THR A 580 2.83 -41.51 37.37
C THR A 580 2.26 -42.93 37.33
N PHE A 581 0.94 -43.05 37.39
CA PHE A 581 0.20 -44.31 37.42
C PHE A 581 -0.88 -44.31 36.34
N PRO A 582 -1.00 -45.36 35.49
CA PRO A 582 -1.93 -45.35 34.36
C PRO A 582 -3.41 -45.46 34.77
N ARG A 583 -3.72 -45.83 36.02
CA ARG A 583 -5.09 -45.94 36.55
C ARG A 583 -5.16 -45.42 37.98
N ILE A 584 -6.28 -44.80 38.35
CA ILE A 584 -6.50 -44.24 39.69
C ILE A 584 -6.42 -45.30 40.81
N GLU A 585 -6.85 -46.53 40.52
CA GLU A 585 -6.78 -47.66 41.47
C GLU A 585 -5.33 -48.04 41.82
N ALA A 586 -4.42 -47.98 40.84
CA ALA A 586 -3.00 -48.25 41.05
C ALA A 586 -2.36 -47.16 41.93
N LEU A 587 -2.71 -45.89 41.69
CA LEU A 587 -2.31 -44.77 42.55
C LEU A 587 -2.83 -44.95 43.97
N LEU A 588 -4.12 -45.26 44.16
CA LEU A 588 -4.71 -45.44 45.49
C LEU A 588 -4.13 -46.64 46.24
N SER A 589 -3.80 -47.72 45.53
CA SER A 589 -3.15 -48.90 46.10
C SER A 589 -1.71 -48.59 46.53
N TRP A 590 -0.95 -47.87 45.71
CA TRP A 590 0.37 -47.38 46.06
C TRP A 590 0.32 -46.37 47.21
N PHE A 591 -0.67 -45.49 47.24
CA PHE A 591 -0.88 -44.51 48.29
C PHE A 591 -1.10 -45.18 49.64
N LYS A 592 -1.98 -46.20 49.74
CA LYS A 592 -2.20 -46.96 50.98
C LYS A 592 -0.91 -47.53 51.57
N GLN A 593 0.01 -48.00 50.72
CA GLN A 593 1.31 -48.55 51.14
C GLN A 593 2.35 -47.48 51.53
N ASN A 594 2.17 -46.22 51.12
CA ASN A 594 3.18 -45.17 51.23
C ASN A 594 2.71 -43.87 51.91
N ALA A 595 1.45 -43.79 52.34
CA ALA A 595 0.83 -42.59 52.92
C ALA A 595 1.59 -42.02 54.12
N ASN A 596 2.23 -42.88 54.93
CA ASN A 596 2.99 -42.48 56.11
C ASN A 596 4.45 -42.06 55.85
N LYS A 597 4.94 -42.19 54.60
CA LYS A 597 6.30 -41.75 54.23
C LYS A 597 6.27 -40.25 53.89
N ALA A 598 7.28 -39.52 54.36
CA ALA A 598 7.48 -38.11 54.01
C ALA A 598 7.70 -37.95 52.49
N PRO A 599 7.28 -36.83 51.87
CA PRO A 599 7.56 -36.57 50.47
C PRO A 599 9.08 -36.42 50.24
N PRO A 600 9.62 -36.88 49.09
CA PRO A 600 11.05 -36.78 48.80
C PRO A 600 11.48 -35.32 48.63
N VAL A 601 12.62 -34.95 49.24
CA VAL A 601 13.19 -33.61 49.14
C VAL A 601 13.88 -33.44 47.78
N THR A 602 13.20 -32.79 46.84
CA THR A 602 13.77 -32.49 45.51
C THR A 602 14.69 -31.27 45.56
N LYS A 603 15.98 -31.46 45.28
CA LYS A 603 16.94 -30.34 45.11
C LYS A 603 16.55 -29.49 43.89
N SER A 604 16.51 -28.16 44.09
CA SER A 604 16.48 -27.11 43.05
C SER A 604 15.53 -27.30 41.85
N VAL A 605 14.30 -26.80 41.96
CA VAL A 605 13.54 -26.31 40.80
C VAL A 605 13.34 -24.81 40.94
N SER A 606 13.75 -24.06 39.93
CA SER A 606 13.90 -22.60 39.96
C SER A 606 12.56 -21.85 39.87
N LYS A 607 12.25 -21.02 40.89
CA LYS A 607 11.36 -19.83 40.92
C LYS A 607 9.95 -19.87 40.25
N SER A 608 9.50 -20.98 39.65
CA SER A 608 8.28 -21.06 38.85
C SER A 608 7.01 -21.35 39.68
N ALA A 609 7.10 -22.23 40.67
CA ALA A 609 5.94 -22.66 41.47
C ALA A 609 5.29 -21.58 42.36
N ARG A 610 5.92 -20.41 42.53
CA ARG A 610 5.42 -19.32 43.39
C ARG A 610 4.63 -18.24 42.62
N ARG A 611 4.35 -18.47 41.33
CA ARG A 611 3.74 -17.47 40.43
C ARG A 611 2.33 -17.82 39.91
N GLU A 612 1.83 -19.05 40.14
CA GLU A 612 0.52 -19.50 39.64
C GLU A 612 -0.70 -18.99 40.45
N SER A 613 -0.51 -18.28 41.56
CA SER A 613 -1.59 -17.94 42.52
C SER A 613 -1.76 -16.44 42.79
N ARG A 614 -1.83 -15.60 41.75
CA ARG A 614 -2.23 -14.18 41.92
C ARG A 614 -3.01 -13.59 40.74
N TRP A 615 -4.29 -13.94 40.64
CA TRP A 615 -5.29 -13.03 40.05
C TRP A 615 -5.51 -11.86 41.03
N ARG A 616 -5.47 -10.62 40.53
CA ARG A 616 -6.03 -9.44 41.19
C ARG A 616 -7.00 -8.81 40.18
N GLY A 617 -8.26 -8.67 40.56
CA GLY A 617 -9.18 -7.78 39.85
C GLY A 617 -8.83 -6.30 40.12
N PRO A 618 -9.38 -5.37 39.31
CA PRO A 618 -9.18 -3.93 39.53
C PRO A 618 -10.06 -3.45 40.69
N GLU A 619 -9.46 -2.71 41.63
CA GLU A 619 -10.19 -2.13 42.75
C GLU A 619 -9.82 -0.65 42.92
N SER A 620 -10.88 0.17 43.01
CA SER A 620 -10.97 1.59 43.34
C SER A 620 -9.72 2.30 43.89
N GLN A 621 -9.33 3.41 43.24
CA GLN A 621 -8.43 4.40 43.84
C GLN A 621 -9.20 5.29 44.83
N TYR A 622 -8.82 5.25 46.11
CA TYR A 622 -9.03 6.34 47.07
C TYR A 622 -7.90 6.31 48.11
N SER A 623 -7.32 7.48 48.41
CA SER A 623 -6.54 7.88 49.62
C SER A 623 -5.63 6.85 50.33
N GLY A 624 -4.35 7.08 50.64
CA GLY A 624 -3.53 8.31 50.70
C GLY A 624 -2.50 8.19 51.85
N GLY A 625 -1.46 9.04 51.87
CA GLY A 625 -0.69 9.34 53.09
C GLY A 625 0.61 8.57 53.42
N SER A 626 1.73 9.32 53.33
CA SER A 626 2.76 9.49 54.39
C SER A 626 3.88 8.48 54.69
N GLY A 627 5.12 9.03 54.73
CA GLY A 627 6.34 8.50 55.38
C GLY A 627 7.11 7.44 54.57
N GLY A 628 8.43 7.45 54.37
CA GLY A 628 9.55 8.23 54.93
C GLY A 628 10.63 7.22 55.40
N ALA A 629 11.95 7.42 55.38
CA ALA A 629 12.90 8.40 54.85
C ALA A 629 14.31 7.86 55.21
N TYR A 630 15.39 8.30 54.54
CA TYR A 630 16.82 8.05 54.90
C TYR A 630 17.34 6.57 54.77
N GLN A 631 18.64 6.27 54.58
CA GLN A 631 19.84 7.11 54.34
C GLN A 631 20.88 6.38 53.43
N TYR A 632 21.93 7.13 53.05
CA TYR A 632 23.09 6.76 52.23
C TYR A 632 24.07 5.79 52.93
N ASP A 633 24.87 5.01 52.18
CA ASP A 633 26.32 5.27 52.03
C ASP A 633 27.06 4.34 51.03
N GLY A 634 28.13 4.87 50.42
CA GLY A 634 29.16 4.13 49.64
C GLY A 634 30.40 3.79 50.49
N PRO A 635 31.63 3.54 49.97
CA PRO A 635 32.17 3.60 48.58
C PRO A 635 32.50 2.18 48.03
N GLY A 636 33.24 1.91 46.93
CA GLY A 636 33.89 2.73 45.88
C GLY A 636 35.40 2.40 45.68
N GLY A 637 35.85 2.18 44.44
CA GLY A 637 37.25 1.83 44.09
C GLY A 637 37.43 1.35 42.63
N ALA A 638 38.53 1.75 41.96
CA ALA A 638 38.80 1.49 40.53
C ALA A 638 40.28 1.14 40.26
N VAL A 639 40.58 0.31 39.24
CA VAL A 639 41.92 0.09 38.65
C VAL A 639 41.79 -0.20 37.13
N GLN A 640 42.82 0.12 36.34
CA GLN A 640 42.87 0.12 34.87
C GLN A 640 43.92 -0.83 34.25
N GLN A 641 43.65 -1.33 33.02
CA GLN A 641 44.59 -1.60 31.89
C GLN A 641 45.67 -2.73 32.07
N PRO A 642 46.42 -3.18 31.01
CA PRO A 642 46.31 -2.97 29.54
C PRO A 642 46.43 -4.24 28.61
N TYR A 643 46.11 -4.05 27.31
CA TYR A 643 46.68 -4.55 26.00
C TYR A 643 47.63 -5.79 25.87
N PRO A 644 47.85 -6.41 24.67
CA PRO A 644 47.80 -5.92 23.25
C PRO A 644 46.92 -6.77 22.27
N GLY A 645 46.54 -6.35 21.04
CA GLY A 645 47.34 -6.08 19.81
C GLY A 645 47.50 -7.37 18.97
N GLY A 646 47.40 -7.45 17.64
CA GLY A 646 47.06 -6.53 16.52
C GLY A 646 47.03 -7.35 15.21
N GLY A 647 46.71 -6.78 14.04
CA GLY A 647 46.82 -7.51 12.75
C GLY A 647 45.91 -7.06 11.62
N SER A 648 46.51 -6.71 10.47
CA SER A 648 45.86 -6.23 9.24
C SER A 648 45.91 -7.28 8.11
N HIS A 649 44.91 -7.31 7.21
CA HIS A 649 45.02 -7.50 5.74
C HIS A 649 43.60 -7.24 5.15
N GLN A 650 43.32 -6.36 4.19
CA GLN A 650 43.89 -6.01 2.88
C GLN A 650 43.12 -6.67 1.71
N TYR A 651 42.78 -5.86 0.71
CA TYR A 651 41.99 -6.22 -0.48
C TYR A 651 42.67 -7.29 -1.33
N GLN A 652 41.87 -8.10 -2.03
CA GLN A 652 42.35 -8.78 -3.23
C GLN A 652 41.31 -8.78 -4.35
N GLN A 653 41.81 -8.43 -5.53
CA GLN A 653 41.11 -8.28 -6.80
C GLN A 653 41.57 -9.44 -7.69
N TYR A 654 40.64 -10.09 -8.40
CA TYR A 654 40.99 -11.00 -9.49
C TYR A 654 40.09 -10.72 -10.69
N GLY A 655 40.72 -10.39 -11.82
CA GLY A 655 40.12 -10.51 -13.14
C GLY A 655 40.41 -11.89 -13.73
N GLY A 656 39.67 -12.26 -14.76
CA GLY A 656 39.86 -13.51 -15.50
C GLY A 656 38.96 -13.52 -16.73
N GLU A 657 39.57 -13.39 -17.90
CA GLU A 657 38.89 -13.39 -19.19
C GLU A 657 38.53 -14.82 -19.61
N SER A 658 37.46 -14.99 -20.40
CA SER A 658 37.53 -15.85 -21.60
C SER A 658 36.31 -15.73 -22.52
N SER A 659 36.63 -15.65 -23.80
CA SER A 659 35.78 -15.56 -24.97
C SER A 659 35.03 -16.85 -25.35
N GLY A 660 33.95 -16.68 -26.12
CA GLY A 660 33.73 -17.50 -27.33
C GLY A 660 32.59 -18.52 -27.28
N GLY A 661 31.68 -18.47 -28.27
CA GLY A 661 30.57 -19.42 -28.36
C GLY A 661 29.49 -19.13 -29.41
N TYR A 662 29.82 -18.53 -30.56
CA TYR A 662 28.87 -18.47 -31.67
C TYR A 662 28.73 -19.84 -32.33
N SER A 663 27.52 -20.41 -32.36
CA SER A 663 27.18 -21.53 -33.24
C SER A 663 26.00 -21.17 -34.14
N ARG A 664 26.30 -20.96 -35.42
CA ARG A 664 25.29 -20.92 -36.49
C ARG A 664 24.82 -22.35 -36.75
N HIS A 665 23.50 -22.56 -36.88
CA HIS A 665 22.98 -23.66 -37.68
C HIS A 665 22.23 -23.11 -38.88
N HIS A 666 22.70 -23.48 -40.08
CA HIS A 666 21.95 -23.31 -41.31
C HIS A 666 20.84 -24.36 -41.36
N GLY A 667 19.64 -23.94 -41.78
CA GLY A 667 18.54 -24.80 -42.20
C GLY A 667 17.81 -24.10 -43.34
N ALA A 668 17.99 -24.58 -44.56
CA ALA A 668 17.42 -23.99 -45.76
C ALA A 668 16.06 -24.63 -46.12
N GLY A 669 15.21 -23.90 -46.83
CA GLY A 669 14.08 -24.50 -47.57
C GLY A 669 12.83 -23.63 -47.66
N GLY A 670 12.25 -23.54 -48.86
CA GLY A 670 10.85 -23.16 -49.05
C GLY A 670 10.57 -21.72 -49.48
N ALA A 671 10.94 -21.36 -50.71
CA ALA A 671 10.31 -20.24 -51.40
C ALA A 671 8.94 -20.66 -51.95
N GLN A 672 7.92 -19.83 -51.80
CA GLN A 672 6.80 -19.79 -52.74
C GLN A 672 6.15 -18.39 -52.77
N SER A 673 6.21 -17.79 -53.95
CA SER A 673 5.62 -16.50 -54.29
C SER A 673 4.18 -16.68 -54.78
N PHE A 674 3.26 -15.81 -54.35
CA PHE A 674 2.09 -15.46 -55.16
C PHE A 674 1.87 -13.95 -55.12
N GLY A 675 1.60 -13.39 -56.30
CA GLY A 675 1.39 -11.97 -56.54
C GLY A 675 -0.04 -11.49 -56.25
N PRO A 676 -0.36 -10.24 -56.59
CA PRO A 676 -1.53 -9.54 -56.08
C PRO A 676 -2.80 -9.66 -56.95
N MET A 677 -3.94 -9.47 -56.30
CA MET A 677 -5.11 -8.75 -56.82
C MET A 677 -5.56 -7.75 -55.75
#